data_AF-A0A4V1ABJ7-F1
#
_entry.id   AF-A0A4V1ABJ7-F1
#
_cell.length_a   1.000
_cell.length_b   1.000
_cell.length_c   1.000
_cell.angle_alpha   90.00
_cell.angle_beta   90.00
_cell.angle_gamma   90.00
#
_symmetry.space_group_name_H-M   'P 1'
#
loop_
_entity.id
_entity.type
_entity.pdbx_description
1 polymer ?
#
loop_
_entity_poly.entity_id
_entity_poly.type
_entity_poly.pdbx_seq_one_letter_code
_entity_poly.pdbx_strand_id
1 'polypeptide(L)'
;MPLEALPTGGIASKQSYASGVIARKAAAVGIPAYRFYNSSTGAHFYTNNILEADSLLANFSSAFRLEGAAFWVAGSMSSGLSPVHRFIGVRSGVHFYTISEAERASLQAASSQYRYEGVAYYASQVAGEGLVPLYRFYVPSKGFHFYTTSESERASIQANLSAVYRFEGIAYYVLDSGSQAPAPDLGQTSQSVSARLEATRLSGPAPLAVQFDAAGTTSSLAGQHPFHQVRYSFNFGDERGQIWPISGLPKNVQTGGPLAAHVFDQPGTYQVRVRATDLAGGYSERSVSVEVLDPNALYAGTGTICVSAAGNFSDCPAGASRVTTMPSSATFNGRRVLLRRGETFGSIEIGHGSQNVQVGAFGTGAKPRVGNILVGAIGPSSSAFPRDITFMDLNILQRFEQFVTMSRLLLYRNTFEVPTGESVVAQINLASALQYVVEHHTLAPSQYYQPRELFVVENQLRGSTANPHLNMAGEGSRFVIMGNDMGTAQQHTVRLWRMNKGFIAHNALRGRSSDGIRHALKIHSGGLGAYDDNYGISGSTWASRQIVIANNRLGDATDNNSFTGGAAPQNNGPDSREGLEDVVLENNVFHRGPNTNTEFILMGRRMSSRGNTRADGGVPNINQFGNSYQLLPSDWVGPFYLQ
;
A
#
# COMPACT_ATOMS: atom_id res chain seq x y z
N MET A 1 -26.78 -23.60 -30.88
CA MET A 1 -26.03 -22.43 -31.35
C MET A 1 -25.44 -21.79 -30.12
N PRO A 2 -24.13 -21.52 -30.09
CA PRO A 2 -23.54 -20.74 -29.03
C PRO A 2 -24.24 -19.38 -28.93
N LEU A 3 -24.24 -18.79 -27.74
CA LEU A 3 -24.76 -17.44 -27.51
C LEU A 3 -24.11 -16.42 -28.46
N GLU A 4 -22.84 -16.66 -28.82
CA GLU A 4 -22.02 -15.85 -29.73
C GLU A 4 -22.53 -15.80 -31.18
N ALA A 5 -23.45 -16.69 -31.56
CA ALA A 5 -24.01 -16.72 -32.93
C ALA A 5 -25.28 -15.85 -33.10
N LEU A 6 -25.77 -15.23 -32.03
CA LEU A 6 -26.93 -14.33 -32.08
C LEU A 6 -26.48 -12.88 -32.35
N PRO A 7 -27.19 -12.14 -33.24
CA PRO A 7 -26.92 -10.72 -33.45
C PRO A 7 -27.16 -9.92 -32.17
N THR A 8 -26.36 -8.87 -31.96
CA THR A 8 -26.47 -7.96 -30.82
C THR A 8 -27.91 -7.45 -30.68
N GLY A 9 -28.53 -7.66 -29.50
CA GLY A 9 -29.93 -7.31 -29.24
C GLY A 9 -30.97 -8.39 -29.60
N GLY A 10 -30.55 -9.56 -30.09
CA GLY A 10 -31.44 -10.70 -30.35
C GLY A 10 -31.97 -11.36 -29.07
N ILE A 11 -33.21 -11.88 -29.13
CA ILE A 11 -33.85 -12.65 -28.05
C ILE A 11 -33.87 -14.13 -28.45
N ALA A 12 -33.24 -15.00 -27.65
CA ALA A 12 -33.33 -16.45 -27.85
C ALA A 12 -34.75 -16.96 -27.54
N SER A 13 -35.28 -17.83 -28.41
CA SER A 13 -36.63 -18.39 -28.22
C SER A 13 -36.71 -19.33 -27.01
N LYS A 14 -37.87 -19.41 -26.36
CA LYS A 14 -38.14 -20.33 -25.23
C LYS A 14 -37.89 -21.81 -25.61
N GLN A 15 -38.09 -22.19 -26.88
CA GLN A 15 -37.78 -23.52 -27.41
C GLN A 15 -36.27 -23.80 -27.52
N SER A 16 -35.44 -22.77 -27.78
CA SER A 16 -33.98 -22.90 -27.84
C SER A 16 -33.35 -23.19 -26.46
N TYR A 17 -33.99 -22.75 -25.38
CA TYR A 17 -33.62 -23.10 -24.00
C TYR A 17 -34.14 -24.46 -23.54
N ALA A 18 -35.31 -24.90 -24.03
CA ALA A 18 -35.88 -26.21 -23.69
C ALA A 18 -35.16 -27.37 -24.40
N SER A 19 -34.55 -27.09 -25.55
CA SER A 19 -33.84 -28.07 -26.39
C SER A 19 -32.35 -28.26 -26.04
N GLY A 20 -31.81 -27.48 -25.09
CA GLY A 20 -30.38 -27.55 -24.70
C GLY A 20 -29.42 -26.96 -25.75
N VAL A 21 -29.95 -26.37 -26.81
CA VAL A 21 -29.19 -25.76 -27.93
C VAL A 21 -28.51 -24.45 -27.50
N ILE A 22 -29.01 -23.81 -26.45
CA ILE A 22 -28.43 -22.67 -25.72
C ILE A 22 -28.40 -23.05 -24.24
N ALA A 23 -27.25 -22.96 -23.58
CA ALA A 23 -27.08 -23.34 -22.19
C ALA A 23 -27.99 -22.49 -21.28
N ARG A 24 -28.81 -23.14 -20.43
CA ARG A 24 -29.55 -22.48 -19.35
C ARG A 24 -28.56 -22.05 -18.25
N LYS A 25 -28.81 -20.86 -17.69
CA LYS A 25 -28.22 -20.29 -16.44
C LYS A 25 -28.37 -21.27 -15.27
N ALA A 26 -27.64 -21.24 -14.14
CA ALA A 26 -26.80 -20.24 -13.50
C ALA A 26 -25.85 -20.93 -12.50
N ALA A 27 -24.62 -20.43 -12.32
CA ALA A 27 -23.83 -20.71 -11.12
C ALA A 27 -23.11 -19.46 -10.57
N ALA A 28 -23.45 -18.27 -11.08
CA ALA A 28 -22.91 -17.03 -10.54
C ALA A 28 -23.86 -16.50 -9.45
N VAL A 29 -23.41 -16.52 -8.20
CA VAL A 29 -24.05 -15.78 -7.10
C VAL A 29 -24.00 -14.29 -7.47
N GLY A 30 -25.17 -13.65 -7.56
CA GLY A 30 -25.24 -12.24 -7.87
C GLY A 30 -24.81 -11.39 -6.68
N ILE A 31 -23.91 -10.44 -6.93
CA ILE A 31 -23.45 -9.46 -5.94
C ILE A 31 -23.92 -8.06 -6.33
N PRO A 32 -24.23 -7.19 -5.35
CA PRO A 32 -24.74 -5.85 -5.64
C PRO A 32 -23.65 -4.97 -6.24
N ALA A 33 -24.02 -4.19 -7.26
CA ALA A 33 -23.30 -2.99 -7.69
C ALA A 33 -23.95 -1.78 -7.03
N TYR A 34 -23.22 -1.12 -6.13
CA TYR A 34 -23.67 0.07 -5.42
C TYR A 34 -23.56 1.31 -6.30
N ARG A 35 -24.56 2.17 -6.23
CA ARG A 35 -24.63 3.45 -6.95
C ARG A 35 -24.34 4.59 -6.00
N PHE A 36 -23.39 5.44 -6.40
CA PHE A 36 -23.05 6.68 -5.73
C PHE A 36 -23.34 7.86 -6.64
N TYR A 37 -24.10 8.84 -6.15
CA TYR A 37 -24.25 10.13 -6.82
C TYR A 37 -23.07 11.03 -6.48
N ASN A 38 -22.37 11.51 -7.50
CA ASN A 38 -21.29 12.47 -7.35
C ASN A 38 -21.85 13.90 -7.44
N SER A 39 -21.93 14.61 -6.32
CA SER A 39 -22.49 15.97 -6.23
C SER A 39 -21.68 17.01 -7.00
N SER A 40 -20.37 16.79 -7.16
CA SER A 40 -19.46 17.70 -7.86
C SER A 40 -19.63 17.64 -9.38
N THR A 41 -19.95 16.47 -9.95
CA THR A 41 -20.09 16.30 -11.42
C THR A 41 -21.56 16.15 -11.86
N GLY A 42 -22.42 15.68 -10.94
CA GLY A 42 -23.77 15.20 -11.22
C GLY A 42 -23.81 13.83 -11.90
N ALA A 43 -22.68 13.12 -12.00
CA ALA A 43 -22.60 11.77 -12.55
C ALA A 43 -22.86 10.70 -11.48
N HIS A 44 -23.06 9.47 -11.92
CA HIS A 44 -23.16 8.30 -11.02
C HIS A 44 -21.94 7.41 -11.16
N PHE A 45 -21.48 6.88 -10.03
CA PHE A 45 -20.42 5.90 -9.94
C PHE A 45 -20.99 4.56 -9.48
N TYR A 46 -20.54 3.47 -10.12
CA TYR A 46 -21.02 2.12 -9.84
C TYR A 46 -19.86 1.21 -9.47
N THR A 47 -19.98 0.52 -8.33
CA THR A 47 -18.98 -0.45 -7.90
C THR A 47 -19.59 -1.62 -7.14
N ASN A 48 -19.12 -2.83 -7.44
CA ASN A 48 -19.33 -4.04 -6.65
C ASN A 48 -18.15 -4.30 -5.69
N ASN A 49 -17.09 -3.48 -5.76
CA ASN A 49 -15.96 -3.57 -4.84
C ASN A 49 -16.31 -2.88 -3.53
N ILE A 50 -16.51 -3.68 -2.50
CA ILE A 50 -16.95 -3.18 -1.19
C ILE A 50 -15.90 -2.30 -0.50
N LEU A 51 -14.60 -2.55 -0.74
CA LEU A 51 -13.52 -1.70 -0.22
C LEU A 51 -13.52 -0.33 -0.91
N GLU A 52 -13.83 -0.29 -2.20
CA GLU A 52 -13.99 0.95 -2.94
C GLU A 52 -15.21 1.73 -2.45
N ALA A 53 -16.34 1.05 -2.23
CA ALA A 53 -17.53 1.65 -1.65
C ALA A 53 -17.27 2.25 -0.25
N ASP A 54 -16.61 1.49 0.64
CA ASP A 54 -16.22 1.96 1.97
C ASP A 54 -15.25 3.15 1.89
N SER A 55 -14.31 3.13 0.95
CA SER A 55 -13.40 4.26 0.68
C SER A 55 -14.15 5.51 0.26
N LEU A 56 -15.15 5.41 -0.62
CA LEU A 56 -15.97 6.56 -1.03
C LEU A 56 -16.73 7.14 0.15
N LEU A 57 -17.31 6.29 0.98
CA LEU A 57 -18.06 6.71 2.17
C LEU A 57 -17.16 7.31 3.25
N ALA A 58 -15.95 6.81 3.42
CA ALA A 58 -15.00 7.30 4.42
C ALA A 58 -14.28 8.56 3.92
N ASN A 59 -13.70 8.51 2.73
CA ASN A 59 -12.70 9.47 2.31
C ASN A 59 -13.23 10.53 1.34
N PHE A 60 -14.39 10.29 0.71
CA PHE A 60 -14.94 11.14 -0.34
C PHE A 60 -16.42 11.49 -0.11
N SER A 61 -16.89 11.45 1.14
CA SER A 61 -18.31 11.66 1.50
C SER A 61 -18.86 13.05 1.19
N SER A 62 -18.00 14.07 1.02
CA SER A 62 -18.42 15.40 0.57
C SER A 62 -18.80 15.43 -0.91
N ALA A 63 -18.17 14.58 -1.72
CA ALA A 63 -18.38 14.50 -3.16
C ALA A 63 -19.30 13.36 -3.57
N PHE A 64 -19.31 12.23 -2.86
CA PHE A 64 -20.09 11.04 -3.19
C PHE A 64 -21.14 10.73 -2.14
N ARG A 65 -22.40 10.61 -2.58
CA ARG A 65 -23.52 10.16 -1.77
C ARG A 65 -23.95 8.76 -2.23
N LEU A 66 -23.93 7.78 -1.34
CA LEU A 66 -24.46 6.45 -1.62
C LEU A 66 -25.98 6.53 -1.82
N GLU A 67 -26.48 5.85 -2.86
CA GLU A 67 -27.90 5.71 -3.17
C GLU A 67 -28.41 4.26 -3.04
N GLY A 68 -27.52 3.34 -2.66
CA GLY A 68 -27.82 1.92 -2.44
C GLY A 68 -27.38 1.00 -3.58
N ALA A 69 -27.79 -0.27 -3.51
CA ALA A 69 -27.58 -1.23 -4.59
C ALA A 69 -28.47 -0.88 -5.80
N ALA A 70 -27.87 -0.64 -6.97
CA ALA A 70 -28.63 -0.29 -8.17
C ALA A 70 -29.00 -1.51 -9.00
N PHE A 71 -28.14 -2.53 -9.05
CA PHE A 71 -28.36 -3.76 -9.80
C PHE A 71 -27.37 -4.83 -9.35
N TRP A 72 -27.49 -6.05 -9.90
CA TRP A 72 -26.66 -7.18 -9.50
C TRP A 72 -25.87 -7.78 -10.64
N VAL A 73 -24.63 -8.14 -10.35
CA VAL A 73 -23.63 -8.55 -11.33
C VAL A 73 -22.90 -9.81 -10.85
N ALA A 74 -22.16 -10.46 -11.74
CA ALA A 74 -21.24 -11.52 -11.33
C ALA A 74 -19.85 -10.91 -11.04
N GLY A 75 -19.28 -11.26 -9.89
CA GLY A 75 -17.92 -10.83 -9.51
C GLY A 75 -16.80 -11.59 -10.23
N SER A 76 -17.12 -12.75 -10.81
CA SER A 76 -16.18 -13.61 -11.51
C SER A 76 -16.73 -14.02 -12.88
N MET A 77 -15.81 -14.39 -13.78
CA MET A 77 -16.17 -14.93 -15.07
C MET A 77 -16.97 -16.23 -14.87
N SER A 78 -18.03 -16.39 -15.67
CA SER A 78 -18.85 -17.60 -15.71
C SER A 78 -19.32 -17.80 -17.15
N SER A 79 -19.63 -19.04 -17.51
CA SER A 79 -20.12 -19.36 -18.85
C SER A 79 -21.33 -18.49 -19.21
N GLY A 80 -21.30 -17.89 -20.40
CA GLY A 80 -22.34 -16.97 -20.89
C GLY A 80 -22.25 -15.53 -20.37
N LEU A 81 -21.23 -15.17 -19.59
CA LEU A 81 -20.97 -13.78 -19.19
C LEU A 81 -19.72 -13.21 -19.87
N SER A 82 -19.79 -11.94 -20.23
CA SER A 82 -18.72 -11.14 -20.79
C SER A 82 -18.23 -10.10 -19.77
N PRO A 83 -16.94 -9.72 -19.82
CA PRO A 83 -16.41 -8.66 -18.96
C PRO A 83 -17.04 -7.31 -19.28
N VAL A 84 -17.35 -6.53 -18.23
CA VAL A 84 -17.70 -5.12 -18.33
C VAL A 84 -16.49 -4.30 -17.89
N HIS A 85 -16.04 -3.44 -18.78
CA HIS A 85 -14.83 -2.64 -18.67
C HIS A 85 -15.13 -1.25 -18.09
N ARG A 86 -14.32 -0.80 -17.13
CA ARG A 86 -14.40 0.54 -16.54
C ARG A 86 -13.29 1.44 -17.04
N PHE A 87 -13.65 2.68 -17.34
CA PHE A 87 -12.72 3.75 -17.70
C PHE A 87 -13.02 4.98 -16.85
N ILE A 88 -12.02 5.79 -16.56
CA ILE A 88 -12.19 7.12 -15.99
C ILE A 88 -11.80 8.19 -17.02
N GLY A 89 -12.66 9.19 -17.21
CA GLY A 89 -12.36 10.35 -18.04
C GLY A 89 -11.28 11.22 -17.39
N VAL A 90 -10.15 11.41 -18.07
CA VAL A 90 -8.96 12.10 -17.54
C VAL A 90 -9.27 13.54 -17.11
N ARG A 91 -10.15 14.24 -17.85
CA ARG A 91 -10.56 15.62 -17.54
C ARG A 91 -11.83 15.72 -16.71
N SER A 92 -12.80 14.84 -16.95
CA SER A 92 -14.12 14.92 -16.31
C SER A 92 -14.16 14.24 -14.94
N GLY A 93 -13.25 13.29 -14.67
CA GLY A 93 -13.30 12.44 -13.47
C GLY A 93 -14.51 11.51 -13.43
N VAL A 94 -15.27 11.40 -14.53
CA VAL A 94 -16.48 10.58 -14.62
C VAL A 94 -16.16 9.23 -15.23
N HIS A 95 -16.79 8.18 -14.69
CA HIS A 95 -16.55 6.82 -15.09
C HIS A 95 -17.45 6.39 -16.26
N PHE A 96 -16.93 5.51 -17.10
CA PHE A 96 -17.62 4.93 -18.24
C PHE A 96 -17.55 3.40 -18.17
N TYR A 97 -18.66 2.73 -18.48
CA TYR A 97 -18.80 1.28 -18.38
C TYR A 97 -19.24 0.71 -19.72
N THR A 98 -18.52 -0.30 -20.21
CA THR A 98 -18.86 -0.97 -21.47
C THR A 98 -18.58 -2.45 -21.48
N ILE A 99 -19.51 -3.22 -22.04
CA ILE A 99 -19.34 -4.65 -22.36
C ILE A 99 -18.83 -4.88 -23.78
N SER A 100 -18.72 -3.80 -24.58
CA SER A 100 -18.33 -3.87 -25.99
C SER A 100 -16.81 -3.82 -26.11
N GLU A 101 -16.23 -4.90 -26.64
CA GLU A 101 -14.80 -4.98 -26.90
C GLU A 101 -14.32 -3.90 -27.89
N ALA A 102 -15.15 -3.54 -28.87
CA ALA A 102 -14.83 -2.49 -29.83
C ALA A 102 -14.84 -1.09 -29.18
N GLU A 103 -15.80 -0.82 -28.30
CA GLU A 103 -15.87 0.44 -27.53
C GLU A 103 -14.69 0.52 -26.55
N ARG A 104 -14.37 -0.59 -25.86
CA ARG A 104 -13.17 -0.70 -25.03
C ARG A 104 -11.90 -0.37 -25.81
N ALA A 105 -11.68 -1.00 -26.96
CA ALA A 105 -10.49 -0.78 -27.78
C ALA A 105 -10.38 0.69 -28.24
N SER A 106 -11.50 1.30 -28.63
CA SER A 106 -11.55 2.70 -29.06
C SER A 106 -11.22 3.66 -27.91
N LEU A 107 -11.75 3.41 -26.70
CA LEU A 107 -11.45 4.22 -25.51
C LEU A 107 -10.01 4.07 -25.04
N GLN A 108 -9.44 2.86 -25.14
CA GLN A 108 -8.02 2.64 -24.84
C GLN A 108 -7.09 3.37 -25.82
N ALA A 109 -7.45 3.41 -27.11
CA ALA A 109 -6.71 4.18 -28.10
C ALA A 109 -6.77 5.70 -27.84
N ALA A 110 -7.86 6.18 -27.22
CA ALA A 110 -8.04 7.57 -26.78
C ALA A 110 -7.44 7.84 -25.38
N SER A 111 -6.22 7.37 -25.12
CA SER A 111 -5.58 7.37 -23.79
C SER A 111 -5.37 8.76 -23.16
N SER A 112 -5.37 9.83 -23.96
CA SER A 112 -5.34 11.22 -23.48
C SER A 112 -6.68 11.71 -22.91
N GLN A 113 -7.77 11.01 -23.20
CA GLN A 113 -9.13 11.32 -22.76
C GLN A 113 -9.65 10.33 -21.71
N TYR A 114 -9.27 9.05 -21.83
CA TYR A 114 -9.73 7.99 -20.94
C TYR A 114 -8.55 7.16 -20.43
N ARG A 115 -8.62 6.81 -19.14
CA ARG A 115 -7.72 5.83 -18.53
C ARG A 115 -8.51 4.56 -18.25
N TYR A 116 -8.02 3.43 -18.75
CA TYR A 116 -8.61 2.12 -18.50
C TYR A 116 -8.35 1.66 -17.07
N GLU A 117 -9.39 1.20 -16.37
CA GLU A 117 -9.32 0.78 -14.97
C GLU A 117 -9.55 -0.73 -14.79
N GLY A 118 -9.70 -1.49 -15.88
CA GLY A 118 -9.88 -2.94 -15.83
C GLY A 118 -11.33 -3.40 -15.99
N VAL A 119 -11.57 -4.65 -15.64
CA VAL A 119 -12.91 -5.26 -15.61
C VAL A 119 -13.57 -4.90 -14.28
N ALA A 120 -14.73 -4.24 -14.32
CA ALA A 120 -15.52 -3.93 -13.12
C ALA A 120 -16.29 -5.14 -12.62
N TYR A 121 -16.95 -5.87 -13.53
CA TYR A 121 -17.78 -7.03 -13.22
C TYR A 121 -18.12 -7.78 -14.51
N TYR A 122 -18.85 -8.89 -14.40
CA TYR A 122 -19.30 -9.71 -15.52
C TYR A 122 -20.82 -9.65 -15.66
N ALA A 123 -21.28 -9.54 -16.90
CA ALA A 123 -22.69 -9.41 -17.29
C ALA A 123 -22.96 -10.13 -18.62
N SER A 124 -24.19 -10.17 -19.10
CA SER A 124 -24.55 -10.84 -20.36
C SER A 124 -24.78 -9.82 -21.48
N GLN A 125 -24.26 -10.09 -22.68
CA GLN A 125 -24.56 -9.30 -23.88
C GLN A 125 -25.96 -9.57 -24.45
N VAL A 126 -26.64 -10.64 -24.01
CA VAL A 126 -27.97 -11.03 -24.51
C VAL A 126 -28.96 -11.28 -23.38
N ALA A 127 -30.25 -11.21 -23.69
CA ALA A 127 -31.34 -11.52 -22.77
C ALA A 127 -31.38 -13.02 -22.41
N GLY A 128 -31.98 -13.34 -21.27
CA GLY A 128 -32.22 -14.72 -20.85
C GLY A 128 -32.94 -14.80 -19.52
N GLU A 129 -33.35 -16.00 -19.13
CA GLU A 129 -33.97 -16.26 -17.82
C GLU A 129 -33.03 -15.85 -16.69
N GLY A 130 -33.56 -15.16 -15.67
CA GLY A 130 -32.80 -14.62 -14.55
C GLY A 130 -31.98 -13.36 -14.87
N LEU A 131 -32.10 -12.79 -16.07
CA LEU A 131 -31.41 -11.55 -16.45
C LEU A 131 -32.40 -10.41 -16.63
N VAL A 132 -31.97 -9.19 -16.29
CA VAL A 132 -32.74 -7.95 -16.49
C VAL A 132 -31.95 -6.95 -17.32
N PRO A 133 -32.59 -6.14 -18.18
CA PRO A 133 -31.90 -5.15 -18.99
C PRO A 133 -31.31 -4.02 -18.15
N LEU A 134 -30.07 -3.61 -18.46
CA LEU A 134 -29.46 -2.38 -17.98
C LEU A 134 -29.53 -1.33 -19.09
N TYR A 135 -30.30 -0.29 -18.86
CA TYR A 135 -30.53 0.82 -19.78
C TYR A 135 -29.40 1.86 -19.69
N ARG A 136 -28.98 2.40 -20.84
CA ARG A 136 -27.96 3.45 -20.92
C ARG A 136 -28.52 4.74 -21.51
N PHE A 137 -28.16 5.84 -20.89
CA PHE A 137 -28.47 7.19 -21.36
C PHE A 137 -27.19 7.99 -21.47
N TYR A 138 -27.06 8.80 -22.52
CA TYR A 138 -26.00 9.79 -22.65
C TYR A 138 -26.49 11.17 -22.22
N VAL A 139 -25.64 11.95 -21.54
CA VAL A 139 -25.90 13.33 -21.11
C VAL A 139 -25.03 14.27 -21.94
N PRO A 140 -25.52 14.82 -23.07
CA PRO A 140 -24.68 15.52 -24.03
C PRO A 140 -23.97 16.76 -23.46
N SER A 141 -24.66 17.52 -22.62
CA SER A 141 -24.11 18.75 -22.02
C SER A 141 -22.93 18.50 -21.08
N LYS A 142 -22.79 17.27 -20.56
CA LYS A 142 -21.75 16.89 -19.60
C LYS A 142 -20.81 15.80 -20.11
N GLY A 143 -21.14 15.14 -21.23
CA GLY A 143 -20.30 14.13 -21.86
C GLY A 143 -20.18 12.82 -21.08
N PHE A 144 -21.17 12.45 -20.25
CA PHE A 144 -21.16 11.19 -19.50
C PHE A 144 -22.42 10.34 -19.71
N HIS A 145 -22.39 9.13 -19.16
CA HIS A 145 -23.50 8.18 -19.27
C HIS A 145 -24.15 7.89 -17.91
N PHE A 146 -25.43 7.56 -17.94
CA PHE A 146 -26.23 7.10 -16.81
C PHE A 146 -26.77 5.69 -17.09
N TYR A 147 -26.82 4.85 -16.04
CA TYR A 147 -27.19 3.44 -16.15
C TYR A 147 -28.26 3.08 -15.12
N THR A 148 -29.29 2.35 -15.54
CA THR A 148 -30.36 1.88 -14.63
C THR A 148 -31.02 0.60 -15.11
N THR A 149 -31.39 -0.28 -14.19
CA THR A 149 -32.30 -1.41 -14.44
C THR A 149 -33.75 -1.07 -14.12
N SER A 150 -34.01 0.09 -13.49
CA SER A 150 -35.34 0.51 -13.09
C SER A 150 -36.15 0.96 -14.29
N GLU A 151 -37.17 0.18 -14.62
CA GLU A 151 -38.10 0.46 -15.72
C GLU A 151 -38.82 1.81 -15.50
N SER A 152 -39.18 2.11 -14.26
CA SER A 152 -39.85 3.37 -13.90
C SER A 152 -38.90 4.57 -13.97
N GLU A 153 -37.63 4.42 -13.56
CA GLU A 153 -36.62 5.47 -13.69
C GLU A 153 -36.32 5.74 -15.17
N ARG A 154 -36.17 4.68 -15.98
CA ARG A 154 -36.03 4.79 -17.44
C ARG A 154 -37.21 5.53 -18.06
N ALA A 155 -38.44 5.11 -17.76
CA ALA A 155 -39.65 5.74 -18.28
C ALA A 155 -39.78 7.21 -17.85
N SER A 156 -39.47 7.51 -16.59
CA SER A 156 -39.50 8.89 -16.08
C SER A 156 -38.46 9.79 -16.73
N ILE A 157 -37.22 9.31 -16.93
CA ILE A 157 -36.17 10.07 -17.63
C ILE A 157 -36.60 10.37 -19.07
N GLN A 158 -37.15 9.37 -19.79
CA GLN A 158 -37.62 9.57 -21.16
C GLN A 158 -38.80 10.53 -21.26
N ALA A 159 -39.75 10.46 -20.32
CA ALA A 159 -40.93 11.31 -20.32
C ALA A 159 -40.63 12.76 -19.90
N ASN A 160 -39.79 12.94 -18.88
CA ASN A 160 -39.65 14.21 -18.18
C ASN A 160 -38.30 14.91 -18.39
N LEU A 161 -37.27 14.20 -18.85
CA LEU A 161 -35.88 14.69 -18.93
C LEU A 161 -35.23 14.47 -20.30
N SER A 162 -36.02 14.32 -21.36
CA SER A 162 -35.53 14.08 -22.74
C SER A 162 -34.69 15.23 -23.32
N ALA A 163 -34.84 16.45 -22.78
CA ALA A 163 -33.98 17.60 -23.12
C ALA A 163 -32.56 17.49 -22.54
N VAL A 164 -32.35 16.64 -21.52
CA VAL A 164 -31.07 16.49 -20.81
C VAL A 164 -30.42 15.13 -21.11
N TYR A 165 -31.23 14.07 -21.22
CA TYR A 165 -30.78 12.70 -21.42
C TYR A 165 -31.19 12.18 -22.80
N ARG A 166 -30.22 11.62 -23.53
CA ARG A 166 -30.47 10.86 -24.75
C ARG A 166 -30.46 9.37 -24.43
N PHE A 167 -31.60 8.70 -24.60
CA PHE A 167 -31.68 7.26 -24.43
C PHE A 167 -30.90 6.54 -25.54
N GLU A 168 -30.03 5.60 -25.15
CA GLU A 168 -29.19 4.83 -26.09
C GLU A 168 -29.58 3.35 -26.16
N GLY A 169 -30.64 2.94 -25.46
CA GLY A 169 -31.14 1.57 -25.46
C GLY A 169 -30.62 0.74 -24.29
N ILE A 170 -30.62 -0.58 -24.48
CA ILE A 170 -30.06 -1.55 -23.55
C ILE A 170 -28.55 -1.60 -23.79
N ALA A 171 -27.76 -1.30 -22.77
CA ALA A 171 -26.31 -1.49 -22.85
C ALA A 171 -25.94 -2.98 -22.81
N TYR A 172 -26.51 -3.70 -21.84
CA TYR A 172 -26.34 -5.15 -21.63
C TYR A 172 -27.35 -5.65 -20.59
N TYR A 173 -27.28 -6.93 -20.24
CA TYR A 173 -28.18 -7.58 -19.29
C TYR A 173 -27.42 -7.99 -18.02
N VAL A 174 -27.94 -7.59 -16.87
CA VAL A 174 -27.38 -7.88 -15.54
C VAL A 174 -28.22 -8.95 -14.82
N LEU A 175 -27.75 -9.47 -13.69
CA LEU A 175 -28.46 -10.52 -12.95
C LEU A 175 -29.72 -9.96 -12.28
N ASP A 176 -30.79 -10.74 -12.24
CA ASP A 176 -31.95 -10.45 -11.41
C ASP A 176 -31.64 -10.67 -9.92
N SER A 177 -32.45 -10.06 -9.04
CA SER A 177 -32.26 -10.16 -7.58
C SER A 177 -32.75 -11.49 -6.98
N GLY A 178 -33.32 -12.38 -7.81
CA GLY A 178 -34.13 -13.54 -7.39
C GLY A 178 -33.37 -14.69 -6.72
N SER A 179 -32.05 -14.59 -6.54
CA SER A 179 -31.21 -15.68 -6.04
C SER A 179 -30.07 -15.25 -5.11
N GLN A 180 -30.25 -14.23 -4.26
CA GLN A 180 -29.12 -13.51 -3.64
C GLN A 180 -29.13 -13.37 -2.12
N ALA A 181 -27.92 -13.18 -1.57
CA ALA A 181 -27.68 -12.72 -0.21
C ALA A 181 -28.14 -11.26 -0.04
N PRO A 182 -28.66 -10.87 1.14
CA PRO A 182 -29.02 -9.48 1.43
C PRO A 182 -27.80 -8.57 1.21
N ALA A 183 -27.99 -7.44 0.52
CA ALA A 183 -26.94 -6.46 0.34
C ALA A 183 -26.54 -5.87 1.72
N PRO A 184 -25.23 -5.74 2.02
CA PRO A 184 -24.75 -4.95 3.13
C PRO A 184 -25.44 -3.57 3.23
N ASP A 185 -25.88 -3.20 4.42
CA ASP A 185 -26.47 -1.89 4.70
C ASP A 185 -25.35 -0.87 4.92
N LEU A 186 -24.76 -0.44 3.80
CA LEU A 186 -23.59 0.43 3.80
C LEU A 186 -23.92 1.82 4.34
N GLY A 187 -23.01 2.35 5.17
CA GLY A 187 -23.06 3.74 5.58
C GLY A 187 -23.92 4.02 6.81
N GLN A 188 -24.20 3.00 7.63
CA GLN A 188 -24.80 3.16 8.95
C GLN A 188 -23.78 2.95 10.08
N THR A 189 -24.04 3.49 11.27
CA THR A 189 -23.21 3.24 12.45
C THR A 189 -23.25 1.75 12.83
N SER A 190 -22.09 1.11 12.97
CA SER A 190 -21.97 -0.28 13.40
C SER A 190 -22.43 -0.43 14.85
N GLN A 191 -23.19 -1.49 15.12
CA GLN A 191 -23.50 -1.93 16.48
C GLN A 191 -22.47 -2.93 17.02
N SER A 192 -21.61 -3.48 16.15
CA SER A 192 -20.65 -4.53 16.51
C SER A 192 -19.21 -4.08 16.58
N VAL A 193 -18.78 -3.13 15.75
CA VAL A 193 -17.38 -2.70 15.66
C VAL A 193 -17.18 -1.38 16.37
N SER A 194 -16.08 -1.27 17.12
CA SER A 194 -15.63 -0.03 17.77
C SER A 194 -14.21 0.28 17.31
N ALA A 195 -14.08 1.31 16.47
CA ALA A 195 -12.80 1.73 15.90
C ALA A 195 -11.81 2.21 16.97
N ARG A 196 -10.53 1.89 16.76
CA ARG A 196 -9.39 2.52 17.44
C ARG A 196 -8.50 3.23 16.44
N LEU A 197 -7.78 4.24 16.92
CA LEU A 197 -6.78 4.97 16.16
C LEU A 197 -5.72 5.51 17.13
N GLU A 198 -4.51 5.00 17.01
CA GLU A 198 -3.32 5.49 17.70
C GLU A 198 -2.30 6.00 16.68
N ALA A 199 -1.73 7.17 16.91
CA ALA A 199 -0.65 7.71 16.10
C ALA A 199 0.68 7.54 16.85
N THR A 200 1.76 7.19 16.16
CA THR A 200 3.10 7.08 16.79
C THR A 200 3.59 8.40 17.36
N ARG A 201 3.12 9.51 16.78
CA ARG A 201 3.28 10.87 17.30
C ARG A 201 2.20 11.78 16.74
N LEU A 202 1.91 12.86 17.47
CA LEU A 202 0.92 13.87 17.06
C LEU A 202 1.57 15.22 16.69
N SER A 203 2.87 15.38 16.89
CA SER A 203 3.58 16.61 16.52
C SER A 203 5.06 16.38 16.18
N GLY A 204 5.60 17.22 15.31
CA GLY A 204 7.02 17.28 14.91
C GLY A 204 7.24 18.12 13.64
N PRO A 205 8.50 18.39 13.27
CA PRO A 205 8.79 19.21 12.09
C PRO A 205 8.47 18.51 10.77
N ALA A 206 8.09 19.27 9.75
CA ALA A 206 8.06 18.76 8.38
C ALA A 206 9.49 18.38 7.90
N PRO A 207 9.65 17.26 7.16
CA PRO A 207 8.65 16.22 6.96
C PRO A 207 8.42 15.39 8.24
N LEU A 208 7.15 15.21 8.59
CA LEU A 208 6.73 14.42 9.76
C LEU A 208 6.16 13.08 9.31
N ALA A 209 6.90 12.00 9.57
CA ALA A 209 6.40 10.64 9.36
C ALA A 209 5.62 10.14 10.57
N VAL A 210 4.42 9.61 10.32
CA VAL A 210 3.52 9.10 11.35
C VAL A 210 2.93 7.77 10.88
N GLN A 211 2.97 6.75 11.74
CA GLN A 211 2.20 5.54 11.54
C GLN A 211 0.92 5.62 12.38
N PHE A 212 -0.18 5.17 11.79
CA PHE A 212 -1.50 5.11 12.38
C PHE A 212 -1.90 3.64 12.57
N ASP A 213 -2.30 3.32 13.79
CA ASP A 213 -2.59 1.97 14.24
C ASP A 213 -4.05 1.87 14.69
N ALA A 214 -4.82 1.09 13.95
CA ALA A 214 -6.21 0.74 14.27
C ALA A 214 -6.36 -0.72 14.73
N ALA A 215 -5.26 -1.45 15.00
CA ALA A 215 -5.28 -2.87 15.38
C ALA A 215 -5.98 -3.13 16.73
N GLY A 216 -6.12 -2.09 17.57
CA GLY A 216 -6.92 -2.17 18.81
C GLY A 216 -8.44 -2.14 18.60
N THR A 217 -8.92 -2.01 17.36
CA THR A 217 -10.35 -2.03 17.01
C THR A 217 -10.98 -3.34 17.50
N THR A 218 -12.13 -3.25 18.17
CA THR A 218 -12.83 -4.41 18.72
C THR A 218 -14.09 -4.74 17.93
N SER A 219 -14.48 -6.02 17.94
CA SER A 219 -15.79 -6.47 17.47
C SER A 219 -16.50 -7.24 18.59
N SER A 220 -17.80 -7.00 18.77
CA SER A 220 -18.64 -7.79 19.68
C SER A 220 -19.14 -9.09 19.06
N LEU A 221 -18.92 -9.31 17.76
CA LEU A 221 -19.29 -10.55 17.07
C LEU A 221 -18.33 -11.67 17.44
N ALA A 222 -18.87 -12.78 17.93
CA ALA A 222 -18.10 -13.95 18.34
C ALA A 222 -17.26 -14.50 17.17
N GLY A 223 -15.98 -14.77 17.42
CA GLY A 223 -15.06 -15.32 16.43
C GLY A 223 -14.59 -14.33 15.35
N GLN A 224 -14.98 -13.06 15.41
CA GLN A 224 -14.37 -12.05 14.54
C GLN A 224 -12.96 -11.67 14.99
N HIS A 225 -12.05 -11.59 14.03
CA HIS A 225 -10.69 -11.10 14.20
C HIS A 225 -10.54 -9.77 13.46
N PRO A 226 -10.72 -8.61 14.13
CA PRO A 226 -10.77 -7.31 13.47
C PRO A 226 -9.59 -7.01 12.55
N PHE A 227 -8.38 -7.39 12.95
CA PHE A 227 -7.16 -7.21 12.14
C PHE A 227 -7.29 -7.78 10.72
N HIS A 228 -8.05 -8.86 10.57
CA HIS A 228 -8.22 -9.59 9.32
C HIS A 228 -9.56 -9.34 8.65
N GLN A 229 -10.62 -9.14 9.42
CA GLN A 229 -11.98 -9.20 8.89
C GLN A 229 -12.72 -7.87 8.84
N VAL A 230 -12.30 -6.90 9.65
CA VAL A 230 -12.82 -5.54 9.57
C VAL A 230 -12.10 -4.82 8.43
N ARG A 231 -12.86 -4.02 7.68
CA ARG A 231 -12.33 -3.23 6.57
C ARG A 231 -12.00 -1.84 7.06
N TYR A 232 -10.79 -1.38 6.80
CA TYR A 232 -10.33 -0.08 7.26
C TYR A 232 -10.19 0.89 6.10
N SER A 233 -10.52 2.15 6.36
CA SER A 233 -10.30 3.25 5.43
C SER A 233 -9.76 4.46 6.19
N PHE A 234 -8.52 4.83 5.91
CA PHE A 234 -7.82 5.98 6.45
C PHE A 234 -7.94 7.15 5.48
N ASN A 235 -8.15 8.34 6.05
CA ASN A 235 -7.97 9.63 5.39
C ASN A 235 -7.00 10.45 6.24
N PHE A 236 -5.92 10.95 5.65
CA PHE A 236 -4.87 11.65 6.39
C PHE A 236 -5.11 13.17 6.53
N GLY A 237 -6.17 13.72 5.93
CA GLY A 237 -6.47 15.15 5.95
C GLY A 237 -5.52 15.99 5.09
N ASP A 238 -4.74 15.37 4.22
CA ASP A 238 -3.77 15.98 3.32
C ASP A 238 -4.34 16.09 1.90
N GLU A 239 -5.12 17.15 1.65
CA GLU A 239 -5.94 17.31 0.43
C GLU A 239 -5.16 17.78 -0.81
N ARG A 240 -3.82 17.76 -0.78
CA ARG A 240 -2.97 18.29 -1.87
C ARG A 240 -3.00 17.47 -3.17
N GLY A 241 -3.82 16.42 -3.25
CA GLY A 241 -4.03 15.63 -4.46
C GLY A 241 -2.81 14.83 -4.91
N GLN A 242 -1.86 14.58 -4.01
CA GLN A 242 -0.66 13.79 -4.33
C GLN A 242 -1.02 12.32 -4.58
N ILE A 243 -0.24 11.67 -5.45
CA ILE A 243 -0.38 10.26 -5.78
C ILE A 243 0.92 9.50 -5.52
N TRP A 244 0.80 8.22 -5.17
CA TRP A 244 1.92 7.29 -5.18
C TRP A 244 2.30 6.97 -6.63
N PRO A 245 3.53 7.28 -7.08
CA PRO A 245 3.92 7.03 -8.46
C PRO A 245 3.84 5.55 -8.86
N ILE A 246 4.12 4.63 -7.93
CA ILE A 246 4.14 3.19 -8.18
C ILE A 246 2.74 2.61 -8.33
N SER A 247 1.84 2.87 -7.37
CA SER A 247 0.50 2.26 -7.37
C SER A 247 -0.55 3.12 -8.08
N GLY A 248 -0.26 4.40 -8.35
CA GLY A 248 -1.20 5.38 -8.90
C GLY A 248 -2.31 5.82 -7.94
N LEU A 249 -2.29 5.35 -6.68
CA LEU A 249 -3.31 5.64 -5.68
C LEU A 249 -3.04 6.99 -4.98
N PRO A 250 -4.06 7.71 -4.48
CA PRO A 250 -3.84 8.95 -3.75
C PRO A 250 -3.05 8.70 -2.45
N LYS A 251 -2.14 9.62 -2.11
CA LYS A 251 -1.39 9.55 -0.84
C LYS A 251 -2.24 9.87 0.37
N ASN A 252 -3.34 10.62 0.20
CA ASN A 252 -4.22 11.04 1.30
C ASN A 252 -5.08 9.90 1.87
N VAL A 253 -5.11 8.72 1.24
CA VAL A 253 -5.99 7.63 1.63
C VAL A 253 -5.27 6.29 1.65
N GLN A 254 -5.66 5.42 2.58
CA GLN A 254 -5.23 4.03 2.62
C GLN A 254 -6.42 3.15 3.01
N THR A 255 -6.63 2.04 2.30
CA THR A 255 -7.78 1.15 2.53
C THR A 255 -7.36 -0.31 2.61
N GLY A 256 -8.08 -1.11 3.39
CA GLY A 256 -7.82 -2.54 3.59
C GLY A 256 -7.58 -2.87 5.06
N GLY A 257 -6.31 -3.06 5.44
CA GLY A 257 -5.87 -3.46 6.76
C GLY A 257 -5.78 -2.32 7.80
N PRO A 258 -5.60 -2.66 9.09
CA PRO A 258 -5.69 -1.73 10.22
C PRO A 258 -4.44 -0.87 10.44
N LEU A 259 -3.40 -1.00 9.62
CA LEU A 259 -2.17 -0.24 9.75
C LEU A 259 -1.99 0.62 8.50
N ALA A 260 -1.66 1.88 8.71
CA ALA A 260 -1.36 2.84 7.66
C ALA A 260 -0.29 3.83 8.12
N ALA A 261 0.33 4.56 7.20
CA ALA A 261 1.27 5.61 7.55
C ALA A 261 1.23 6.73 6.52
N HIS A 262 1.66 7.92 6.92
CA HIS A 262 1.76 9.10 6.05
C HIS A 262 2.99 9.94 6.41
N VAL A 263 3.52 10.65 5.41
CA VAL A 263 4.57 11.66 5.61
C VAL A 263 3.98 13.03 5.29
N PHE A 264 3.77 13.84 6.32
CA PHE A 264 3.33 15.22 6.17
C PHE A 264 4.54 16.11 5.90
N ASP A 265 4.78 16.47 4.65
CA ASP A 265 5.94 17.25 4.22
C ASP A 265 5.69 18.77 4.14
N GLN A 266 4.51 19.23 4.57
CA GLN A 266 4.20 20.65 4.74
C GLN A 266 3.69 20.96 6.16
N PRO A 267 4.08 22.11 6.74
CA PRO A 267 3.56 22.55 8.02
C PRO A 267 2.04 22.77 7.97
N GLY A 268 1.36 22.51 9.09
CA GLY A 268 -0.09 22.65 9.19
C GLY A 268 -0.69 21.65 10.16
N THR A 269 -2.01 21.73 10.33
CA THR A 269 -2.78 20.81 11.16
C THR A 269 -3.61 19.90 10.27
N TYR A 270 -3.42 18.59 10.42
CA TYR A 270 -4.06 17.57 9.60
C TYR A 270 -5.01 16.74 10.46
N GLN A 271 -6.27 16.64 10.01
CA GLN A 271 -7.26 15.81 10.68
C GLN A 271 -7.27 14.42 10.07
N VAL A 272 -6.61 13.49 10.76
CA VAL A 272 -6.51 12.10 10.34
C VAL A 272 -7.70 11.34 10.89
N ARG A 273 -8.34 10.53 10.06
CA ARG A 273 -9.49 9.72 10.42
C ARG A 273 -9.32 8.29 9.93
N VAL A 274 -9.80 7.32 10.70
CA VAL A 274 -10.03 5.95 10.27
C VAL A 274 -11.50 5.61 10.39
N ARG A 275 -12.04 4.96 9.36
CA ARG A 275 -13.31 4.24 9.40
C ARG A 275 -13.04 2.75 9.44
N ALA A 276 -13.61 2.06 10.42
CA ALA A 276 -13.63 0.61 10.53
C ALA A 276 -15.04 0.11 10.19
N THR A 277 -15.17 -0.67 9.13
CA THR A 277 -16.44 -1.21 8.63
C THR A 277 -16.52 -2.71 8.88
N ASP A 278 -17.62 -3.15 9.49
CA ASP A 278 -17.93 -4.57 9.67
C ASP A 278 -18.34 -5.25 8.36
N LEU A 279 -18.51 -6.58 8.40
CA LEU A 279 -18.90 -7.36 7.22
C LEU A 279 -20.31 -7.03 6.71
N ALA A 280 -21.19 -6.52 7.58
CA ALA A 280 -22.55 -6.13 7.24
C ALA A 280 -22.64 -4.71 6.62
N GLY A 281 -21.54 -3.95 6.61
CA GLY A 281 -21.48 -2.60 6.06
C GLY A 281 -21.64 -1.47 7.10
N GLY A 282 -21.89 -1.82 8.36
CA GLY A 282 -21.93 -0.87 9.45
C GLY A 282 -20.53 -0.37 9.80
N TYR A 283 -20.38 0.90 10.20
CA TYR A 283 -19.08 1.51 10.43
C TYR A 283 -18.91 2.20 11.80
N SER A 284 -17.67 2.31 12.24
CA SER A 284 -17.23 3.11 13.39
C SER A 284 -16.06 3.99 12.98
N GLU A 285 -16.02 5.25 13.42
CA GLU A 285 -14.93 6.17 13.09
C GLU A 285 -14.15 6.64 14.31
N ARG A 286 -12.87 6.94 14.11
CA ARG A 286 -12.03 7.69 15.04
C ARG A 286 -11.18 8.69 14.28
N SER A 287 -10.88 9.81 14.93
CA SER A 287 -10.00 10.84 14.37
C SER A 287 -8.97 11.29 15.39
N VAL A 288 -7.83 11.74 14.90
CA VAL A 288 -6.75 12.40 15.66
C VAL A 288 -6.25 13.60 14.87
N SER A 289 -5.79 14.62 15.57
CA SER A 289 -5.17 15.81 14.97
C SER A 289 -3.65 15.67 15.00
N VAL A 290 -2.99 15.88 13.86
CA VAL A 290 -1.53 15.90 13.74
C VAL A 290 -1.07 17.32 13.41
N GLU A 291 -0.21 17.86 14.26
CA GLU A 291 0.41 19.18 14.09
C GLU A 291 1.80 19.04 13.45
N VAL A 292 1.99 19.66 12.31
CA VAL A 292 3.26 19.62 11.59
C VAL A 292 3.91 20.99 11.67
N LEU A 293 5.07 21.05 12.30
CA LEU A 293 5.77 22.29 12.59
C LEU A 293 6.60 22.75 11.38
N ASP A 294 6.70 24.07 11.19
CA ASP A 294 7.59 24.64 10.18
C ASP A 294 9.07 24.45 10.55
N PRO A 295 9.85 23.66 9.78
CA PRO A 295 11.26 23.46 10.07
C PRO A 295 12.09 24.76 9.95
N ASN A 296 11.63 25.78 9.23
CA ASN A 296 12.32 27.07 9.19
C ASN A 296 12.13 27.85 10.50
N ALA A 297 10.96 27.73 11.13
CA ALA A 297 10.70 28.32 12.44
C ALA A 297 11.38 27.52 13.56
N LEU A 298 11.28 26.18 13.51
CA LEU A 298 11.85 25.31 14.54
C LEU A 298 13.38 25.37 14.59
N TYR A 299 14.04 25.43 13.43
CA TYR A 299 15.49 25.51 13.30
C TYR A 299 15.95 26.90 12.83
N ALA A 300 15.30 27.96 13.34
CA ALA A 300 15.61 29.33 12.94
C ALA A 300 17.04 29.76 13.26
N GLY A 301 17.56 30.70 12.47
CA GLY A 301 18.91 31.24 12.65
C GLY A 301 19.97 30.14 12.64
N THR A 302 20.86 30.15 13.63
CA THR A 302 21.96 29.17 13.71
C THR A 302 21.48 27.73 13.93
N GLY A 303 20.21 27.50 14.31
CA GLY A 303 19.60 26.17 14.35
C GLY A 303 19.69 25.42 13.01
N THR A 304 19.81 26.17 11.90
CA THR A 304 20.11 25.65 10.57
C THR A 304 21.57 25.90 10.19
N ILE A 305 22.21 24.92 9.55
CA ILE A 305 23.55 24.99 8.98
C ILE A 305 23.46 24.67 7.48
N CYS A 306 23.90 25.59 6.63
CA CYS A 306 24.09 25.36 5.21
C CYS A 306 25.54 24.99 4.92
N VAL A 307 25.74 23.89 4.19
CA VAL A 307 27.06 23.40 3.80
C VAL A 307 27.22 23.52 2.28
N SER A 308 28.21 24.30 1.83
CA SER A 308 28.62 24.37 0.42
C SER A 308 30.14 24.37 0.33
N ALA A 309 30.71 23.31 -0.25
CA ALA A 309 32.14 23.19 -0.47
C ALA A 309 32.66 24.29 -1.41
N ALA A 310 31.84 24.75 -2.35
CA ALA A 310 32.16 25.84 -3.26
C ALA A 310 31.90 27.24 -2.68
N GLY A 311 31.39 27.35 -1.44
CA GLY A 311 31.02 28.62 -0.82
C GLY A 311 29.76 29.28 -1.41
N ASN A 312 28.94 28.52 -2.14
CA ASN A 312 27.68 29.00 -2.73
C ASN A 312 26.48 28.81 -1.79
N PHE A 313 26.10 29.89 -1.12
CA PHE A 313 25.00 29.92 -0.16
C PHE A 313 23.71 30.57 -0.69
N SER A 314 23.54 30.70 -2.01
CA SER A 314 22.25 31.13 -2.57
C SER A 314 21.14 30.18 -2.10
N ASP A 315 19.95 30.71 -1.78
CA ASP A 315 18.81 29.93 -1.25
C ASP A 315 19.05 29.25 0.13
N CYS A 316 20.18 29.54 0.79
CA CYS A 316 20.36 29.16 2.18
C CYS A 316 19.38 29.97 3.07
N PRO A 317 18.67 29.34 4.03
CA PRO A 317 17.75 30.06 4.91
C PRO A 317 18.39 31.24 5.63
N ALA A 318 17.63 32.32 5.80
CA ALA A 318 18.11 33.54 6.44
C ALA A 318 18.58 33.26 7.88
N GLY A 319 19.75 33.81 8.25
CA GLY A 319 20.34 33.62 9.58
C GLY A 319 20.99 32.25 9.84
N ALA A 320 20.92 31.31 8.88
CA ALA A 320 21.59 30.02 9.00
C ALA A 320 23.12 30.17 9.01
N SER A 321 23.77 29.31 9.78
CA SER A 321 25.22 29.18 9.78
C SER A 321 25.69 28.72 8.40
N ARG A 322 26.77 29.30 7.89
CA ARG A 322 27.33 28.97 6.57
C ARG A 322 28.71 28.36 6.74
N VAL A 323 28.89 27.13 6.27
CA VAL A 323 30.16 26.40 6.38
C VAL A 323 30.56 25.81 5.03
N THR A 324 31.86 25.68 4.81
CA THR A 324 32.43 25.11 3.57
C THR A 324 32.89 23.66 3.73
N THR A 325 32.75 23.09 4.92
CA THR A 325 33.13 21.72 5.23
C THR A 325 31.99 21.01 5.97
N MET A 326 31.89 19.69 5.80
CA MET A 326 30.91 18.89 6.52
C MET A 326 31.11 19.04 8.04
N PRO A 327 30.05 19.32 8.83
CA PRO A 327 30.16 19.39 10.29
C PRO A 327 30.61 18.07 10.91
N SER A 328 31.24 18.14 12.08
CA SER A 328 31.53 16.96 12.90
C SER A 328 30.26 16.35 13.48
N SER A 329 30.29 15.07 13.83
CA SER A 329 29.13 14.32 14.38
C SER A 329 28.47 15.02 15.58
N ALA A 330 29.27 15.62 16.48
CA ALA A 330 28.79 16.35 17.65
C ALA A 330 27.93 17.59 17.31
N THR A 331 28.08 18.12 16.09
CA THR A 331 27.37 19.34 15.66
C THR A 331 25.93 19.06 15.26
N PHE A 332 25.58 17.82 14.86
CA PHE A 332 24.26 17.51 14.31
C PHE A 332 23.13 17.58 15.34
N ASN A 333 23.41 17.31 16.61
CA ASN A 333 22.40 17.24 17.67
C ASN A 333 21.57 18.54 17.76
N GLY A 334 20.26 18.42 17.61
CA GLY A 334 19.32 19.55 17.62
C GLY A 334 19.45 20.50 16.44
N ARG A 335 20.07 20.09 15.32
CA ARG A 335 20.28 20.94 14.14
C ARG A 335 19.57 20.43 12.90
N ARG A 336 19.27 21.38 12.01
CA ARG A 336 18.97 21.14 10.61
C ARG A 336 20.21 21.45 9.76
N VAL A 337 20.73 20.46 9.05
CA VAL A 337 21.90 20.57 8.17
C VAL A 337 21.45 20.44 6.72
N LEU A 338 21.68 21.46 5.91
CA LEU A 338 21.27 21.52 4.51
C LEU A 338 22.52 21.51 3.62
N LEU A 339 22.59 20.54 2.72
CA LEU A 339 23.69 20.37 1.79
C LEU A 339 23.36 21.01 0.44
N ARG A 340 24.31 21.72 -0.15
CA ARG A 340 24.10 22.41 -1.43
C ARG A 340 23.83 21.40 -2.55
N ARG A 341 22.71 21.57 -3.26
CA ARG A 341 22.41 20.79 -4.46
C ARG A 341 23.49 20.96 -5.53
N GLY A 342 23.78 19.87 -6.23
CA GLY A 342 24.83 19.78 -7.26
C GLY A 342 26.25 19.53 -6.72
N GLU A 343 26.45 19.55 -5.41
CA GLU A 343 27.78 19.32 -4.81
C GLU A 343 27.95 17.90 -4.25
N THR A 344 29.19 17.54 -3.95
CA THR A 344 29.58 16.24 -3.35
C THR A 344 30.24 16.47 -2.00
N PHE A 345 29.87 15.65 -1.02
CA PHE A 345 30.33 15.73 0.35
C PHE A 345 30.81 14.37 0.87
N GLY A 346 31.57 14.39 1.96
CA GLY A 346 32.00 13.19 2.67
C GLY A 346 30.86 12.42 3.34
N SER A 347 31.22 11.40 4.10
CA SER A 347 30.27 10.61 4.91
C SER A 347 29.67 11.46 6.05
N ILE A 348 28.49 11.05 6.50
CA ILE A 348 27.78 11.63 7.63
C ILE A 348 27.71 10.60 8.75
N GLU A 349 28.05 11.02 9.96
CA GLU A 349 28.02 10.18 11.15
C GLU A 349 27.16 10.84 12.23
N ILE A 350 26.09 10.17 12.63
CA ILE A 350 25.22 10.59 13.73
C ILE A 350 25.62 9.78 14.97
N GLY A 351 26.23 10.45 15.93
CA GLY A 351 26.68 9.83 17.18
C GLY A 351 25.52 9.49 18.11
N HIS A 352 25.80 8.59 19.07
CA HIS A 352 24.93 8.39 20.24
C HIS A 352 24.68 9.73 20.95
N GLY A 353 23.49 9.89 21.52
CA GLY A 353 23.01 11.10 22.19
C GLY A 353 22.37 12.13 21.25
N SER A 354 22.49 11.94 19.94
CA SER A 354 21.91 12.86 18.96
C SER A 354 20.39 12.74 18.91
N GLN A 355 19.71 13.88 18.96
CA GLN A 355 18.27 13.99 18.82
C GLN A 355 17.85 15.17 17.93
N ASN A 356 16.67 15.09 17.32
CA ASN A 356 16.07 16.15 16.51
C ASN A 356 16.98 16.62 15.37
N VAL A 357 17.55 15.68 14.62
CA VAL A 357 18.47 15.96 13.51
C VAL A 357 17.70 15.89 12.19
N GLN A 358 17.79 16.94 11.39
CA GLN A 358 17.32 16.92 10.00
C GLN A 358 18.49 17.18 9.06
N VAL A 359 18.76 16.25 8.15
CA VAL A 359 19.72 16.45 7.06
C VAL A 359 18.97 16.46 5.73
N GLY A 360 19.16 17.51 4.96
CA GLY A 360 18.49 17.71 3.69
C GLY A 360 19.32 18.48 2.68
N ALA A 361 18.66 19.05 1.69
CA ALA A 361 19.32 19.83 0.62
C ALA A 361 18.78 21.26 0.54
N PHE A 362 19.60 22.19 0.03
CA PHE A 362 19.17 23.54 -0.34
C PHE A 362 19.69 23.95 -1.73
N GLY A 363 19.08 24.99 -2.30
CA GLY A 363 19.35 25.45 -3.67
C GLY A 363 18.69 24.59 -4.73
N THR A 364 19.11 24.77 -5.97
CA THR A 364 18.59 24.10 -7.17
C THR A 364 19.59 23.10 -7.75
N GLY A 365 19.13 22.12 -8.54
CA GLY A 365 19.98 21.16 -9.25
C GLY A 365 19.85 19.73 -8.73
N ALA A 366 20.84 18.89 -9.03
CA ALA A 366 20.86 17.49 -8.61
C ALA A 366 20.89 17.35 -7.08
N LYS A 367 20.42 16.22 -6.54
CA LYS A 367 20.56 15.89 -5.12
C LYS A 367 22.05 15.93 -4.72
N PRO A 368 22.41 16.49 -3.55
CA PRO A 368 23.78 16.46 -3.06
C PRO A 368 24.25 15.02 -2.91
N ARG A 369 25.48 14.75 -3.37
CA ARG A 369 26.10 13.43 -3.28
C ARG A 369 26.79 13.29 -1.92
N VAL A 370 26.53 12.21 -1.20
CA VAL A 370 27.14 11.91 0.10
C VAL A 370 27.70 10.50 0.11
N GLY A 371 28.79 10.28 0.85
CA GLY A 371 29.44 8.97 0.96
C GLY A 371 28.58 7.93 1.70
N ASN A 372 28.97 7.58 2.93
CA ASN A 372 28.15 6.77 3.83
C ASN A 372 27.27 7.66 4.71
N ILE A 373 26.16 7.10 5.19
CA ILE A 373 25.43 7.65 6.33
C ILE A 373 25.39 6.59 7.42
N LEU A 374 25.99 6.89 8.57
CA LEU A 374 26.08 5.99 9.71
C LEU A 374 25.31 6.59 10.91
N VAL A 375 24.44 5.81 11.53
CA VAL A 375 23.63 6.24 12.69
C VAL A 375 23.82 5.30 13.87
N GLY A 376 24.42 5.84 14.95
CA GLY A 376 24.81 5.08 16.14
C GLY A 376 26.01 4.18 15.86
N ALA A 377 27.05 4.21 16.70
CA ALA A 377 28.23 3.36 16.54
C ALA A 377 28.02 1.96 17.15
N ILE A 378 28.66 0.92 16.58
CA ILE A 378 28.57 -0.50 17.01
C ILE A 378 28.88 -0.71 18.50
N GLY A 379 29.78 0.08 19.09
CA GLY A 379 30.14 -0.01 20.52
C GLY A 379 29.53 1.12 21.36
N PRO A 380 28.25 1.03 21.76
CA PRO A 380 27.63 2.04 22.62
C PRO A 380 28.22 1.98 24.04
N SER A 381 28.66 3.13 24.54
CA SER A 381 29.11 3.29 25.94
C SER A 381 28.01 3.85 26.85
N SER A 382 26.86 4.24 26.30
CA SER A 382 25.70 4.74 27.05
C SER A 382 24.38 4.37 26.36
N SER A 383 23.28 4.38 27.12
CA SER A 383 21.93 4.12 26.61
C SER A 383 21.28 5.33 25.93
N ALA A 384 22.03 6.41 25.70
CA ALA A 384 21.57 7.58 24.96
C ALA A 384 21.57 7.28 23.45
N PHE A 385 20.68 6.42 22.98
CA PHE A 385 20.61 6.07 21.57
C PHE A 385 20.03 7.21 20.71
N PRO A 386 20.40 7.30 19.41
CA PRO A 386 19.85 8.31 18.52
C PRO A 386 18.33 8.30 18.48
N ARG A 387 17.72 9.47 18.31
CA ARG A 387 16.26 9.62 18.20
C ARG A 387 15.88 10.77 17.28
N ASP A 388 14.75 10.66 16.58
CA ASP A 388 14.21 11.78 15.78
C ASP A 388 15.24 12.26 14.73
N ILE A 389 15.65 11.36 13.84
CA ILE A 389 16.67 11.56 12.81
C ILE A 389 16.02 11.47 11.43
N THR A 390 16.19 12.49 10.59
CA THR A 390 15.68 12.53 9.22
C THR A 390 16.81 12.76 8.23
N PHE A 391 16.85 11.95 7.17
CA PHE A 391 17.67 12.16 5.99
C PHE A 391 16.78 12.24 4.77
N MET A 392 16.86 13.36 4.03
CA MET A 392 16.00 13.56 2.87
C MET A 392 16.69 14.20 1.67
N ASP A 393 16.19 13.87 0.49
CA ASP A 393 16.59 14.48 -0.79
C ASP A 393 18.10 14.36 -1.10
N LEU A 394 18.76 13.30 -0.64
CA LEU A 394 20.18 13.04 -0.87
C LEU A 394 20.42 11.99 -1.97
N ASN A 395 21.60 12.03 -2.62
CA ASN A 395 22.13 10.92 -3.40
C ASN A 395 23.24 10.24 -2.59
N ILE A 396 22.94 9.07 -2.03
CA ILE A 396 23.83 8.31 -1.15
C ILE A 396 24.63 7.34 -2.03
N LEU A 397 25.94 7.53 -2.05
CA LEU A 397 26.83 6.83 -2.97
C LEU A 397 27.21 5.44 -2.49
N GLN A 398 27.16 5.19 -1.18
CA GLN A 398 27.52 3.90 -0.60
C GLN A 398 26.34 3.29 0.16
N ARG A 399 26.22 3.48 1.47
CA ARG A 399 25.18 2.84 2.28
C ARG A 399 24.60 3.78 3.32
N PHE A 400 23.40 3.43 3.77
CA PHE A 400 22.82 3.86 5.02
C PHE A 400 22.91 2.70 6.01
N GLU A 401 23.54 2.92 7.16
CA GLU A 401 23.73 1.90 8.18
C GLU A 401 23.34 2.46 9.55
N GLN A 402 22.43 1.77 10.22
CA GLN A 402 22.03 2.05 11.57
C GLN A 402 22.35 0.82 12.43
N PHE A 403 23.39 0.91 13.25
CA PHE A 403 24.01 -0.28 13.84
C PHE A 403 23.32 -0.86 15.07
N VAL A 404 22.72 0.00 15.91
CA VAL A 404 22.26 -0.38 17.27
C VAL A 404 20.73 -0.25 17.35
N THR A 405 20.18 0.28 18.45
CA THR A 405 18.78 0.68 18.53
C THR A 405 18.65 2.18 18.30
N MET A 406 17.49 2.61 17.82
CA MET A 406 17.09 4.00 17.74
C MET A 406 15.56 4.12 17.67
N SER A 407 15.06 5.34 17.82
CA SER A 407 13.64 5.63 17.59
C SER A 407 13.45 6.78 16.60
N ARG A 408 12.42 6.69 15.75
CA ARG A 408 12.01 7.77 14.84
C ARG A 408 13.07 8.11 13.81
N LEU A 409 13.31 7.16 12.93
CA LEU A 409 14.11 7.36 11.72
C LEU A 409 13.20 7.68 10.54
N LEU A 410 13.56 8.68 9.75
CA LEU A 410 12.95 8.92 8.43
C LEU A 410 14.02 9.00 7.34
N LEU A 411 14.00 8.05 6.41
CA LEU A 411 14.69 8.13 5.13
C LEU A 411 13.68 8.50 4.06
N TYR A 412 13.76 9.74 3.56
CA TYR A 412 12.73 10.30 2.68
C TYR A 412 13.28 10.81 1.35
N ARG A 413 12.80 10.26 0.23
CA ARG A 413 13.18 10.71 -1.13
C ARG A 413 14.69 10.67 -1.40
N ASN A 414 15.41 9.70 -0.83
CA ASN A 414 16.83 9.52 -1.14
C ASN A 414 17.01 8.64 -2.38
N THR A 415 18.12 8.82 -3.07
CA THR A 415 18.55 7.96 -4.17
C THR A 415 19.83 7.26 -3.74
N PHE A 416 19.94 5.96 -3.98
CA PHE A 416 21.14 5.18 -3.76
C PHE A 416 21.69 4.75 -5.12
N GLU A 417 22.75 5.41 -5.54
CA GLU A 417 23.40 5.21 -6.84
C GLU A 417 24.89 4.95 -6.66
N VAL A 418 25.29 3.80 -7.20
CA VAL A 418 26.66 3.29 -7.17
C VAL A 418 27.45 3.89 -8.34
N PRO A 419 28.61 4.53 -8.11
CA PRO A 419 29.59 4.71 -9.18
C PRO A 419 30.02 3.34 -9.69
N THR A 420 30.00 3.12 -11.01
CA THR A 420 30.39 1.85 -11.63
C THR A 420 31.77 1.39 -11.14
N GLY A 421 31.88 0.16 -10.62
CA GLY A 421 33.17 -0.50 -10.32
C GLY A 421 33.56 -0.62 -8.83
N GLU A 422 32.76 -0.15 -7.87
CA GLU A 422 33.06 -0.28 -6.43
C GLU A 422 32.41 -1.50 -5.74
N SER A 423 33.02 -1.96 -4.64
CA SER A 423 32.76 -3.24 -3.96
C SER A 423 31.79 -3.18 -2.76
N VAL A 424 31.21 -2.03 -2.41
CA VAL A 424 30.27 -1.90 -1.28
C VAL A 424 29.21 -0.83 -1.55
N VAL A 425 27.99 -1.18 -2.01
CA VAL A 425 27.18 -0.10 -2.60
C VAL A 425 25.66 -0.30 -2.66
N ALA A 426 24.91 0.74 -2.27
CA ALA A 426 23.45 0.95 -2.33
C ALA A 426 22.55 0.12 -1.39
N GLN A 427 22.95 -0.04 -0.12
CA GLN A 427 22.17 -0.77 0.89
C GLN A 427 21.63 0.15 2.01
N ILE A 428 20.43 -0.18 2.51
CA ILE A 428 19.87 0.32 3.77
C ILE A 428 19.89 -0.82 4.79
N ASN A 429 20.62 -0.67 5.89
CA ASN A 429 20.62 -1.62 7.00
C ASN A 429 20.11 -0.94 8.27
N LEU A 430 19.07 -1.51 8.85
CA LEU A 430 18.40 -1.00 10.04
C LEU A 430 18.46 -2.02 11.17
N ALA A 431 19.34 -1.78 12.12
CA ALA A 431 19.55 -2.59 13.33
C ALA A 431 19.88 -4.07 13.04
N SER A 432 20.39 -4.41 11.86
CA SER A 432 20.58 -5.80 11.46
C SER A 432 21.60 -6.56 12.31
N ALA A 433 22.48 -5.84 13.01
CA ALA A 433 23.48 -6.39 13.90
C ALA A 433 23.15 -6.20 15.40
N LEU A 434 21.91 -5.79 15.76
CA LEU A 434 21.57 -5.43 17.13
C LEU A 434 21.84 -6.56 18.13
N GLN A 435 21.47 -7.80 17.80
CA GLN A 435 21.72 -8.94 18.68
C GLN A 435 23.21 -9.11 18.98
N TYR A 436 24.05 -9.06 17.94
CA TYR A 436 25.50 -9.12 18.10
C TYR A 436 26.00 -7.99 19.00
N VAL A 437 25.48 -6.78 18.81
CA VAL A 437 25.86 -5.62 19.61
C VAL A 437 25.53 -5.82 21.09
N VAL A 438 24.33 -6.33 21.41
CA VAL A 438 23.93 -6.56 22.80
C VAL A 438 24.76 -7.66 23.46
N GLU A 439 25.15 -8.69 22.72
CA GLU A 439 25.93 -9.82 23.24
C GLU A 439 27.42 -9.51 23.48
N HIS A 440 27.99 -8.55 22.73
CA HIS A 440 29.45 -8.34 22.68
C HIS A 440 29.92 -6.96 23.18
N HIS A 441 29.03 -6.12 23.67
CA HIS A 441 29.37 -4.78 24.19
C HIS A 441 28.92 -4.55 25.63
N THR A 442 29.26 -3.37 26.17
CA THR A 442 29.32 -3.12 27.62
C THR A 442 27.98 -2.85 28.31
N LEU A 443 26.93 -2.47 27.56
CA LEU A 443 25.63 -2.17 28.15
C LEU A 443 24.85 -3.45 28.44
N ALA A 444 24.11 -3.47 29.55
CA ALA A 444 23.22 -4.58 29.87
C ALA A 444 22.05 -4.64 28.87
N PRO A 445 21.52 -5.84 28.54
CA PRO A 445 20.38 -5.99 27.61
C PRO A 445 19.16 -5.11 27.94
N SER A 446 18.86 -4.90 29.22
CA SER A 446 17.73 -4.07 29.69
C SER A 446 17.90 -2.57 29.41
N GLN A 447 19.10 -2.13 29.04
CA GLN A 447 19.37 -0.75 28.66
C GLN A 447 19.07 -0.48 27.18
N TYR A 448 18.89 -1.53 26.37
CA TYR A 448 18.48 -1.43 24.98
C TYR A 448 16.96 -1.54 24.86
N TYR A 449 16.42 -0.90 23.83
CA TYR A 449 15.04 -1.10 23.41
C TYR A 449 15.00 -1.65 21.98
N GLN A 450 13.90 -2.27 21.58
CA GLN A 450 13.71 -2.71 20.20
C GLN A 450 13.64 -1.48 19.27
N PRO A 451 14.36 -1.46 18.14
CA PRO A 451 14.32 -0.36 17.17
C PRO A 451 12.86 -0.08 16.78
N ARG A 452 12.46 1.19 16.76
CA ARG A 452 11.03 1.52 16.61
C ARG A 452 10.78 2.81 15.85
N GLU A 453 9.62 2.90 15.21
CA GLU A 453 9.23 4.09 14.41
C GLU A 453 10.25 4.34 13.29
N LEU A 454 10.48 3.32 12.46
CA LEU A 454 11.46 3.35 11.37
C LEU A 454 10.73 3.54 10.04
N PHE A 455 10.99 4.63 9.34
CA PHE A 455 10.31 4.99 8.10
C PHE A 455 11.30 5.06 6.93
N VAL A 456 11.07 4.23 5.92
CA VAL A 456 11.79 4.25 4.64
C VAL A 456 10.79 4.58 3.56
N VAL A 457 10.78 5.84 3.09
CA VAL A 457 9.70 6.37 2.26
C VAL A 457 10.24 7.04 0.98
N GLU A 458 9.71 6.64 -0.18
CA GLU A 458 10.01 7.21 -1.51
C GLU A 458 11.50 7.18 -1.91
N ASN A 459 12.26 6.19 -1.42
CA ASN A 459 13.66 6.02 -1.79
C ASN A 459 13.81 5.20 -3.07
N GLN A 460 14.88 5.47 -3.81
CA GLN A 460 15.24 4.72 -5.02
C GLN A 460 16.55 3.97 -4.79
N LEU A 461 16.49 2.63 -4.89
CA LEU A 461 17.64 1.75 -4.73
C LEU A 461 17.72 0.81 -5.94
N ARG A 462 18.48 1.15 -6.97
CA ARG A 462 18.54 0.32 -8.20
C ARG A 462 19.26 -1.02 -7.98
N GLY A 463 20.31 -1.02 -7.15
CA GLY A 463 21.17 -2.16 -6.84
C GLY A 463 21.84 -2.81 -8.06
N SER A 464 22.45 -3.99 -7.88
CA SER A 464 23.06 -4.83 -8.93
C SER A 464 23.16 -6.29 -8.46
N THR A 465 23.26 -7.25 -9.39
CA THR A 465 23.48 -8.68 -9.07
C THR A 465 24.87 -8.98 -8.53
N ALA A 466 25.83 -8.06 -8.69
CA ALA A 466 27.18 -8.21 -8.16
C ALA A 466 27.27 -7.72 -6.70
N ASN A 467 26.67 -6.58 -6.42
CA ASN A 467 26.56 -5.93 -5.10
C ASN A 467 25.43 -4.87 -5.19
N PRO A 468 24.67 -4.58 -4.12
CA PRO A 468 24.85 -5.07 -2.75
C PRO A 468 24.29 -6.49 -2.54
N HIS A 469 24.63 -7.07 -1.40
CA HIS A 469 24.07 -8.35 -0.94
C HIS A 469 22.54 -8.26 -0.88
N LEU A 470 22.01 -7.16 -0.30
CA LEU A 470 20.59 -6.83 -0.16
C LEU A 470 20.40 -5.33 -0.44
N ASN A 471 19.28 -4.90 -1.02
CA ASN A 471 18.98 -3.46 -1.07
C ASN A 471 18.59 -2.94 0.32
N MET A 472 17.78 -3.71 1.05
CA MET A 472 17.36 -3.35 2.38
C MET A 472 17.29 -4.56 3.32
N ALA A 473 17.80 -4.37 4.54
CA ALA A 473 17.65 -5.33 5.62
C ALA A 473 17.33 -4.64 6.95
N GLY A 474 16.57 -5.30 7.80
CA GLY A 474 16.42 -4.83 9.17
C GLY A 474 15.32 -5.46 10.00
N GLU A 475 15.26 -4.99 11.24
CA GLU A 475 14.29 -5.41 12.26
C GLU A 475 13.73 -4.20 13.03
N GLY A 476 12.56 -4.39 13.65
CA GLY A 476 12.01 -3.37 14.54
C GLY A 476 10.48 -3.37 14.63
N SER A 477 9.97 -2.42 15.39
CA SER A 477 8.53 -2.17 15.54
C SER A 477 8.08 -0.87 14.91
N ARG A 478 6.79 -0.78 14.56
CA ARG A 478 6.23 0.40 13.89
C ARG A 478 7.09 0.77 12.67
N PHE A 479 7.34 -0.25 11.86
CA PHE A 479 8.32 -0.24 10.79
C PHE A 479 7.60 -0.10 9.45
N VAL A 480 7.82 1.03 8.80
CA VAL A 480 7.11 1.50 7.63
C VAL A 480 8.02 1.57 6.42
N ILE A 481 7.60 0.94 5.32
CA ILE A 481 8.30 0.95 4.04
C ILE A 481 7.27 1.35 2.99
N MET A 482 7.36 2.57 2.45
CA MET A 482 6.36 3.09 1.52
C MET A 482 6.90 3.77 0.27
N GLY A 483 6.29 3.52 -0.88
CA GLY A 483 6.58 4.27 -2.10
C GLY A 483 8.00 4.10 -2.64
N ASN A 484 8.78 3.14 -2.12
CA ASN A 484 10.15 2.93 -2.54
C ASN A 484 10.20 2.18 -3.88
N ASP A 485 11.23 2.48 -4.67
CA ASP A 485 11.56 1.74 -5.87
C ASP A 485 12.89 0.99 -5.64
N MET A 486 12.80 -0.31 -5.36
CA MET A 486 13.96 -1.16 -5.05
C MET A 486 14.12 -2.26 -6.10
N GLY A 487 15.32 -2.30 -6.68
CA GLY A 487 15.71 -3.18 -7.77
C GLY A 487 16.57 -4.36 -7.34
N THR A 488 17.54 -4.70 -8.17
CA THR A 488 18.26 -5.98 -8.12
C THR A 488 19.28 -6.02 -6.99
N ALA A 489 19.42 -7.18 -6.32
CA ALA A 489 20.45 -7.45 -5.31
C ALA A 489 21.14 -8.80 -5.60
N GLN A 490 22.25 -9.08 -4.94
CA GLN A 490 22.87 -10.41 -5.01
C GLN A 490 21.93 -11.49 -4.42
N GLN A 491 21.25 -11.19 -3.32
CA GLN A 491 20.27 -12.07 -2.68
C GLN A 491 18.84 -11.48 -2.71
N HIS A 492 18.25 -11.17 -1.54
CA HIS A 492 16.91 -10.60 -1.46
C HIS A 492 16.97 -9.09 -1.72
N THR A 493 15.98 -8.54 -2.40
CA THR A 493 15.85 -7.08 -2.51
C THR A 493 15.57 -6.49 -1.12
N VAL A 494 14.50 -6.95 -0.46
CA VAL A 494 14.15 -6.56 0.91
C VAL A 494 14.05 -7.80 1.80
N ARG A 495 14.81 -7.81 2.90
CA ARG A 495 14.75 -8.86 3.91
C ARG A 495 14.51 -8.28 5.30
N LEU A 496 13.39 -8.64 5.90
CA LEU A 496 12.98 -8.16 7.20
C LEU A 496 12.74 -9.33 8.14
N TRP A 497 12.98 -9.10 9.42
CA TRP A 497 12.69 -10.06 10.47
C TRP A 497 12.35 -9.33 11.74
N ARG A 498 11.71 -10.02 12.69
CA ARG A 498 11.34 -9.40 13.98
C ARG A 498 10.61 -8.08 13.72
N MET A 499 9.49 -8.18 12.99
CA MET A 499 8.63 -7.04 12.68
C MET A 499 7.41 -7.02 13.59
N ASN A 500 7.13 -5.89 14.25
CA ASN A 500 5.92 -5.69 15.05
C ASN A 500 5.19 -4.44 14.56
N LYS A 501 3.91 -4.54 14.21
CA LYS A 501 3.16 -3.41 13.63
C LYS A 501 3.83 -2.88 12.35
N GLY A 502 4.10 -3.78 11.40
CA GLY A 502 4.75 -3.45 10.13
C GLY A 502 3.77 -2.95 9.06
N PHE A 503 4.17 -1.95 8.28
CA PHE A 503 3.38 -1.48 7.13
C PHE A 503 4.26 -1.33 5.89
N ILE A 504 4.02 -2.17 4.88
CA ILE A 504 4.80 -2.22 3.65
C ILE A 504 3.84 -1.95 2.49
N ALA A 505 3.88 -0.73 1.94
CA ALA A 505 2.90 -0.35 0.94
C ALA A 505 3.38 0.54 -0.21
N HIS A 506 2.73 0.43 -1.38
CA HIS A 506 3.03 1.27 -2.55
C HIS A 506 4.46 1.17 -3.07
N ASN A 507 5.20 0.10 -2.72
CA ASN A 507 6.58 -0.08 -3.17
C ASN A 507 6.60 -0.83 -4.50
N ALA A 508 7.64 -0.57 -5.30
CA ALA A 508 8.03 -1.46 -6.37
C ALA A 508 9.24 -2.27 -5.89
N LEU A 509 9.03 -3.54 -5.55
CA LEU A 509 10.08 -4.44 -5.09
C LEU A 509 10.26 -5.53 -6.14
N ARG A 510 11.43 -5.58 -6.76
CA ARG A 510 11.77 -6.51 -7.84
C ARG A 510 13.24 -6.85 -7.77
N GLY A 511 13.69 -7.85 -8.50
CA GLY A 511 15.13 -8.08 -8.64
C GLY A 511 15.49 -9.53 -8.88
N ARG A 512 16.43 -9.70 -9.80
CA ARG A 512 17.15 -10.96 -9.99
C ARG A 512 18.04 -11.22 -8.77
N SER A 513 18.26 -12.49 -8.47
CA SER A 513 19.27 -12.92 -7.52
C SER A 513 20.38 -13.67 -8.24
N SER A 514 21.59 -13.67 -7.69
CA SER A 514 22.73 -14.35 -8.30
C SER A 514 22.56 -15.87 -8.33
N ASP A 515 21.83 -16.43 -7.37
CA ASP A 515 21.53 -17.86 -7.26
C ASP A 515 20.21 -18.27 -7.95
N GLY A 516 19.39 -17.30 -8.38
CA GLY A 516 18.06 -17.55 -8.94
C GLY A 516 17.06 -18.10 -7.93
N ILE A 517 17.40 -18.07 -6.64
CA ILE A 517 16.55 -18.57 -5.55
C ILE A 517 15.88 -17.41 -4.84
N ARG A 518 16.58 -16.30 -4.57
CA ARG A 518 16.12 -15.25 -3.63
C ARG A 518 15.06 -14.30 -4.21
N HIS A 519 14.29 -13.70 -3.29
CA HIS A 519 13.01 -13.01 -3.57
C HIS A 519 13.09 -11.50 -3.44
N ALA A 520 12.10 -10.81 -4.00
CA ALA A 520 11.93 -9.38 -3.86
C ALA A 520 11.59 -8.96 -2.42
N LEU A 521 10.74 -9.73 -1.73
CA LEU A 521 10.36 -9.46 -0.33
C LEU A 521 10.41 -10.73 0.51
N LYS A 522 11.23 -10.71 1.57
CA LYS A 522 11.27 -11.77 2.59
C LYS A 522 10.98 -11.17 3.95
N ILE A 523 9.97 -11.71 4.62
CA ILE A 523 9.68 -11.44 6.03
C ILE A 523 9.79 -12.78 6.76
N HIS A 524 10.65 -12.84 7.76
CA HIS A 524 10.74 -13.97 8.69
C HIS A 524 10.68 -13.47 10.13
N SER A 525 11.04 -14.32 11.10
CA SER A 525 10.84 -14.03 12.52
C SER A 525 12.09 -14.32 13.34
N GLY A 526 12.10 -13.89 14.61
CA GLY A 526 13.16 -14.23 15.57
C GLY A 526 12.83 -15.46 16.41
N GLY A 527 11.54 -15.78 16.56
CA GLY A 527 11.09 -16.93 17.33
C GLY A 527 9.57 -16.98 17.49
N LEU A 528 9.09 -17.51 18.63
CA LEU A 528 7.66 -17.59 18.99
C LEU A 528 7.28 -16.65 20.16
N GLY A 529 8.24 -15.91 20.70
CA GLY A 529 8.08 -15.11 21.92
C GLY A 529 7.21 -13.86 21.74
N ALA A 530 6.84 -13.25 22.87
CA ALA A 530 6.17 -11.95 22.87
C ALA A 530 7.17 -10.81 22.59
N TYR A 531 6.74 -9.86 21.76
CA TYR A 531 7.37 -8.55 21.62
C TYR A 531 7.20 -7.76 22.92
N ASP A 532 8.28 -7.11 23.33
CA ASP A 532 8.35 -6.08 24.36
C ASP A 532 9.32 -5.01 23.87
N ASP A 533 9.01 -3.74 24.12
CA ASP A 533 9.88 -2.62 23.73
C ASP A 533 11.24 -2.72 24.43
N ASN A 534 11.34 -3.31 25.62
CA ASN A 534 12.60 -3.56 26.31
C ASN A 534 13.29 -4.80 25.75
N TYR A 535 14.50 -4.64 25.19
CA TYR A 535 15.26 -5.74 24.61
C TYR A 535 15.62 -6.80 25.65
N GLY A 536 15.87 -6.42 26.91
CA GLY A 536 16.15 -7.35 28.00
C GLY A 536 14.99 -8.31 28.32
N ILE A 537 13.77 -8.01 27.87
CA ILE A 537 12.58 -8.85 28.05
C ILE A 537 12.35 -9.73 26.83
N SER A 538 12.27 -9.12 25.64
CA SER A 538 11.90 -9.83 24.40
C SER A 538 13.09 -10.43 23.63
N GLY A 539 14.30 -9.94 23.88
CA GLY A 539 15.53 -10.37 23.24
C GLY A 539 15.43 -10.42 21.72
N SER A 540 15.90 -11.52 21.14
CA SER A 540 15.88 -11.79 19.71
C SER A 540 14.86 -12.87 19.29
N THR A 541 14.01 -13.35 20.20
CA THR A 541 13.23 -14.58 19.99
C THR A 541 11.73 -14.35 19.80
N TRP A 542 11.33 -13.12 19.52
CA TRP A 542 9.92 -12.75 19.40
C TRP A 542 9.35 -12.98 17.98
N ALA A 543 8.05 -13.25 17.94
CA ALA A 543 7.31 -13.54 16.71
C ALA A 543 7.01 -12.27 15.91
N SER A 544 7.28 -12.27 14.61
CA SER A 544 6.87 -11.18 13.74
C SER A 544 5.35 -11.13 13.64
N ARG A 545 4.76 -9.97 13.89
CA ARG A 545 3.33 -9.83 14.10
C ARG A 545 2.73 -8.52 13.65
N GLN A 546 1.44 -8.55 13.34
CA GLN A 546 0.65 -7.37 12.97
C GLN A 546 1.29 -6.66 11.78
N ILE A 547 1.28 -7.29 10.61
CA ILE A 547 1.95 -6.79 9.40
C ILE A 547 0.93 -6.63 8.28
N VAL A 548 0.91 -5.45 7.65
CA VAL A 548 0.11 -5.19 6.45
C VAL A 548 1.04 -4.97 5.27
N ILE A 549 0.87 -5.78 4.22
CA ILE A 549 1.60 -5.72 2.96
C ILE A 549 0.60 -5.35 1.87
N ALA A 550 0.51 -4.06 1.52
CA ALA A 550 -0.60 -3.51 0.74
C ALA A 550 -0.17 -2.76 -0.52
N ASN A 551 -0.89 -2.89 -1.63
CA ASN A 551 -0.74 -2.00 -2.79
C ASN A 551 0.69 -1.96 -3.41
N ASN A 552 1.50 -3.01 -3.23
CA ASN A 552 2.85 -3.06 -3.79
C ASN A 552 2.83 -3.64 -5.21
N ARG A 553 3.79 -3.22 -6.03
CA ARG A 553 4.21 -3.94 -7.23
C ARG A 553 5.34 -4.88 -6.86
N LEU A 554 5.10 -6.19 -6.94
CA LEU A 554 6.06 -7.22 -6.55
C LEU A 554 6.52 -8.03 -7.75
N GLY A 555 7.84 -8.12 -7.95
CA GLY A 555 8.48 -8.83 -9.04
C GLY A 555 8.62 -8.03 -10.33
N ASP A 556 9.29 -8.63 -11.31
CA ASP A 556 9.45 -8.13 -12.67
C ASP A 556 9.55 -9.27 -13.70
N ALA A 557 9.26 -8.98 -14.97
CA ALA A 557 9.38 -9.93 -16.07
C ALA A 557 10.82 -10.47 -16.26
N THR A 558 11.82 -9.74 -15.77
CA THR A 558 13.23 -10.11 -15.85
C THR A 558 13.73 -10.90 -14.65
N ASP A 559 12.91 -11.08 -13.61
CA ASP A 559 13.31 -11.81 -12.40
C ASP A 559 13.55 -13.30 -12.71
N ASN A 560 14.50 -13.92 -12.01
CA ASN A 560 14.88 -15.32 -12.25
C ASN A 560 14.47 -16.28 -11.13
N ASN A 561 13.74 -15.79 -10.13
CA ASN A 561 13.36 -16.54 -8.94
C ASN A 561 12.10 -17.39 -9.14
N SER A 562 12.04 -18.53 -8.44
CA SER A 562 10.89 -19.42 -8.45
C SER A 562 9.69 -18.86 -7.68
N PHE A 563 9.94 -17.94 -6.74
CA PHE A 563 8.91 -17.19 -6.05
C PHE A 563 9.27 -15.72 -5.79
N THR A 564 8.27 -14.84 -5.88
CA THR A 564 8.44 -13.39 -5.80
C THR A 564 8.65 -12.88 -4.37
N GLY A 565 8.03 -13.52 -3.38
CA GLY A 565 8.19 -13.14 -1.98
C GLY A 565 7.60 -14.12 -0.98
N GLY A 566 7.75 -13.79 0.31
CA GLY A 566 7.05 -14.54 1.35
C GLY A 566 7.17 -13.94 2.74
N ALA A 567 6.09 -14.10 3.51
CA ALA A 567 6.04 -13.93 4.95
C ALA A 567 5.92 -15.32 5.57
N ALA A 568 7.07 -15.90 5.91
CA ALA A 568 7.22 -17.30 6.29
C ALA A 568 8.56 -17.51 7.02
N PRO A 569 8.72 -18.60 7.79
CA PRO A 569 10.01 -18.96 8.41
C PRO A 569 11.19 -18.88 7.44
N GLN A 570 12.37 -18.50 7.94
CA GLN A 570 13.57 -18.31 7.13
C GLN A 570 14.01 -19.62 6.50
N ASN A 571 14.04 -20.70 7.30
CA ASN A 571 14.50 -22.03 6.90
C ASN A 571 13.43 -23.09 7.17
N ASN A 572 13.55 -24.26 6.55
CA ASN A 572 12.65 -25.41 6.76
C ASN A 572 13.31 -26.53 7.59
N GLY A 573 14.34 -26.21 8.37
CA GLY A 573 15.12 -27.17 9.16
C GLY A 573 14.61 -27.43 10.59
N PRO A 574 15.18 -28.44 11.29
CA PRO A 574 14.83 -28.94 12.63
C PRO A 574 14.60 -27.86 13.71
N ASP A 575 15.26 -26.71 13.58
CA ASP A 575 15.27 -25.66 14.60
C ASP A 575 14.49 -24.40 14.20
N SER A 576 13.75 -24.39 13.08
CA SER A 576 13.04 -23.18 12.62
C SER A 576 11.75 -22.92 13.40
N ARG A 577 11.90 -22.40 14.62
CA ARG A 577 10.80 -21.91 15.47
C ARG A 577 10.47 -20.45 15.18
N GLU A 578 10.34 -20.06 13.92
CA GLU A 578 10.14 -18.68 13.50
C GLU A 578 8.64 -18.40 13.26
N GLY A 579 7.94 -17.93 14.28
CA GLY A 579 6.50 -17.69 14.23
C GLY A 579 6.16 -16.37 13.57
N LEU A 580 5.21 -16.40 12.64
CA LEU A 580 4.54 -15.21 12.11
C LEU A 580 3.06 -15.25 12.51
N GLU A 581 2.51 -14.11 12.89
CA GLU A 581 1.10 -13.99 13.23
C GLU A 581 0.47 -12.68 12.79
N ASP A 582 -0.82 -12.68 12.48
CA ASP A 582 -1.54 -11.45 12.12
C ASP A 582 -0.90 -10.70 10.94
N VAL A 583 -0.75 -11.40 9.81
CA VAL A 583 -0.22 -10.82 8.56
C VAL A 583 -1.33 -10.75 7.51
N VAL A 584 -1.48 -9.58 6.88
CA VAL A 584 -2.41 -9.32 5.79
C VAL A 584 -1.62 -8.98 4.53
N LEU A 585 -1.75 -9.79 3.49
CA LEU A 585 -1.26 -9.52 2.13
C LEU A 585 -2.44 -9.06 1.27
N GLU A 586 -2.48 -7.79 0.87
CA GLU A 586 -3.63 -7.26 0.17
C GLU A 586 -3.33 -6.33 -1.01
N ASN A 587 -4.17 -6.41 -2.05
CA ASN A 587 -4.16 -5.45 -3.17
C ASN A 587 -2.79 -5.29 -3.87
N ASN A 588 -1.91 -6.28 -3.77
CA ASN A 588 -0.62 -6.25 -4.44
C ASN A 588 -0.77 -6.70 -5.90
N VAL A 589 0.07 -6.15 -6.78
CA VAL A 589 0.17 -6.54 -8.18
C VAL A 589 1.47 -7.31 -8.38
N PHE A 590 1.34 -8.58 -8.75
CA PHE A 590 2.47 -9.46 -8.99
C PHE A 590 2.88 -9.49 -10.47
N HIS A 591 4.17 -9.44 -10.72
CA HIS A 591 4.79 -9.68 -12.02
C HIS A 591 5.62 -10.95 -11.95
N ARG A 592 5.49 -11.82 -12.96
CA ARG A 592 6.24 -13.06 -13.06
C ARG A 592 7.48 -12.90 -13.93
N GLY A 593 8.59 -13.43 -13.44
CA GLY A 593 9.71 -13.80 -14.30
C GLY A 593 9.48 -15.18 -14.95
N PRO A 594 10.36 -15.60 -15.89
CA PRO A 594 10.25 -16.88 -16.60
C PRO A 594 10.19 -18.12 -15.70
N ASN A 595 10.77 -18.05 -14.49
CA ASN A 595 10.82 -19.17 -13.55
C ASN A 595 9.77 -19.07 -12.43
N THR A 596 9.04 -17.95 -12.34
CA THR A 596 8.15 -17.68 -11.21
C THR A 596 6.88 -18.53 -11.30
N ASN A 597 6.72 -19.46 -10.37
CA ASN A 597 5.52 -20.30 -10.26
C ASN A 597 4.67 -20.01 -9.01
N THR A 598 5.22 -19.30 -8.04
CA THR A 598 4.57 -18.92 -6.77
C THR A 598 4.76 -17.44 -6.52
N GLU A 599 3.68 -16.67 -6.47
CA GLU A 599 3.75 -15.22 -6.21
C GLU A 599 4.18 -14.93 -4.78
N PHE A 600 3.57 -15.61 -3.80
CA PHE A 600 3.85 -15.33 -2.40
C PHE A 600 3.67 -16.55 -1.53
N ILE A 601 4.58 -16.77 -0.59
CA ILE A 601 4.42 -17.76 0.47
C ILE A 601 3.91 -17.06 1.72
N LEU A 602 2.83 -17.55 2.30
CA LEU A 602 2.22 -17.01 3.50
C LEU A 602 2.11 -18.13 4.54
N MET A 603 2.96 -18.12 5.58
CA MET A 603 3.02 -19.19 6.57
C MET A 603 3.08 -18.61 7.98
N GLY A 604 2.18 -19.05 8.84
CA GLY A 604 2.01 -18.55 10.21
C GLY A 604 0.58 -18.78 10.69
N ARG A 605 0.19 -18.13 11.79
CA ARG A 605 -1.18 -18.16 12.32
C ARG A 605 -1.92 -16.86 12.09
N ARG A 606 -3.22 -16.93 11.82
CA ARG A 606 -4.04 -15.74 11.53
C ARG A 606 -3.43 -14.93 10.39
N MET A 607 -3.50 -15.50 9.19
CA MET A 607 -2.90 -14.90 7.99
C MET A 607 -4.00 -14.65 6.97
N SER A 608 -3.96 -13.54 6.24
CA SER A 608 -4.96 -13.18 5.22
C SER A 608 -4.32 -12.85 3.89
N SER A 609 -4.99 -13.23 2.80
CA SER A 609 -4.67 -12.78 1.44
C SER A 609 -5.96 -12.37 0.72
N ARG A 610 -6.02 -11.14 0.19
CA ARG A 610 -7.22 -10.61 -0.50
C ARG A 610 -6.87 -9.56 -1.55
N GLY A 611 -7.66 -9.45 -2.62
CA GLY A 611 -7.51 -8.40 -3.64
C GLY A 611 -6.19 -8.38 -4.42
N ASN A 612 -5.31 -9.36 -4.21
CA ASN A 612 -4.04 -9.48 -4.95
C ASN A 612 -4.31 -9.91 -6.40
N THR A 613 -3.54 -9.37 -7.34
CA THR A 613 -3.70 -9.63 -8.78
C THR A 613 -2.36 -9.93 -9.43
N ARG A 614 -2.38 -10.54 -10.62
CA ARG A 614 -1.20 -10.59 -11.50
C ARG A 614 -1.35 -9.58 -12.62
N ALA A 615 -0.23 -8.97 -12.99
CA ALA A 615 -0.16 -7.98 -14.07
C ALA A 615 -0.54 -8.56 -15.45
N ASP A 616 -0.42 -9.88 -15.64
CA ASP A 616 -0.81 -10.60 -16.85
C ASP A 616 -2.28 -11.07 -16.85
N GLY A 617 -3.06 -10.68 -15.83
CA GLY A 617 -4.47 -11.07 -15.69
C GLY A 617 -4.69 -12.46 -15.09
N GLY A 618 -3.62 -13.19 -14.76
CA GLY A 618 -3.73 -14.48 -14.07
C GLY A 618 -4.16 -14.35 -12.60
N VAL A 619 -4.56 -15.48 -12.00
CA VAL A 619 -4.77 -15.58 -10.55
C VAL A 619 -3.43 -15.79 -9.84
N PRO A 620 -3.08 -14.99 -8.81
CA PRO A 620 -1.87 -15.22 -8.02
C PRO A 620 -1.89 -16.59 -7.31
N ASN A 621 -0.80 -17.34 -7.41
CA ASN A 621 -0.53 -18.52 -6.61
C ASN A 621 0.04 -18.09 -5.25
N ILE A 622 -0.85 -17.93 -4.27
CA ILE A 622 -0.49 -17.64 -2.87
C ILE A 622 -0.42 -18.96 -2.11
N ASN A 623 0.79 -19.42 -1.81
CA ASN A 623 1.01 -20.70 -1.15
C ASN A 623 0.92 -20.53 0.38
N GLN A 624 -0.17 -21.04 0.96
CA GLN A 624 -0.47 -20.93 2.39
C GLN A 624 0.08 -22.09 3.26
N PHE A 625 0.71 -23.10 2.64
CA PHE A 625 1.08 -24.35 3.32
C PHE A 625 2.44 -24.89 2.93
N GLY A 626 3.31 -24.07 2.33
CA GLY A 626 4.54 -24.48 1.63
C GLY A 626 5.09 -25.83 2.10
N ASN A 627 5.16 -26.80 1.17
CA ASN A 627 5.27 -28.27 1.38
C ASN A 627 6.40 -28.83 2.29
N SER A 628 6.99 -28.08 3.22
CA SER A 628 8.16 -28.54 4.00
C SER A 628 8.40 -27.90 5.38
N TYR A 629 7.56 -27.01 5.93
CA TYR A 629 7.83 -26.41 7.25
C TYR A 629 7.29 -27.29 8.39
N GLN A 630 7.91 -28.45 8.60
CA GLN A 630 7.40 -29.55 9.45
C GLN A 630 7.40 -29.25 10.98
N LEU A 631 7.79 -28.05 11.43
CA LEU A 631 8.24 -27.82 12.82
C LEU A 631 7.71 -26.54 13.49
N LEU A 632 6.87 -25.75 12.82
CA LEU A 632 6.05 -24.80 13.56
C LEU A 632 5.05 -25.59 14.41
N PRO A 633 4.84 -25.23 15.69
CA PRO A 633 3.78 -25.82 16.49
C PRO A 633 2.44 -25.72 15.76
N SER A 634 1.56 -26.70 15.94
CA SER A 634 0.29 -26.77 15.19
C SER A 634 -0.61 -25.54 15.40
N ASP A 635 -0.52 -24.88 16.56
CA ASP A 635 -1.22 -23.63 16.87
C ASP A 635 -0.60 -22.37 16.23
N TRP A 636 0.53 -22.53 15.54
CA TRP A 636 1.21 -21.50 14.75
C TRP A 636 1.04 -21.69 13.24
N VAL A 637 0.18 -22.64 12.83
CA VAL A 637 -0.16 -22.91 11.45
C VAL A 637 -1.66 -22.69 11.27
N GLY A 638 -2.03 -21.57 10.66
CA GLY A 638 -3.42 -21.14 10.54
C GLY A 638 -4.03 -20.61 11.85
N PRO A 639 -5.31 -20.22 11.86
CA PRO A 639 -6.20 -20.20 10.71
C PRO A 639 -5.71 -19.21 9.64
N PHE A 640 -6.06 -19.52 8.39
CA PHE A 640 -5.91 -18.60 7.26
C PHE A 640 -7.28 -18.02 6.96
N TYR A 641 -7.40 -16.70 6.91
CA TYR A 641 -8.64 -16.04 6.51
C TYR A 641 -8.60 -15.79 5.01
N LEU A 642 -9.58 -16.33 4.31
CA LEU A 642 -9.83 -16.06 2.91
C LEU A 642 -10.97 -15.04 2.84
N GLN A 643 -10.77 -13.96 2.08
CA GLN A 643 -11.78 -12.94 1.83
C GLN A 643 -11.87 -12.59 0.35
#